data_AF-A0A6I3GR31-F1
#
_entry.id   AF-A0A6I3GR31-F1
#
_cell.length_a   1.000
_cell.length_b   1.000
_cell.length_c   1.000
_cell.angle_alpha   90.00
_cell.angle_beta   90.00
_cell.angle_gamma   90.00
#
_symmetry.space_group_name_H-M   'P 1'
#
loop_
_entity.id
_entity.type
_entity.pdbx_description
1 polymer ?
#
loop_
_entity_poly.entity_id
_entity_poly.type
_entity_poly.pdbx_seq_one_letter_code
_entity_poly.pdbx_strand_id
1 'polypeptide(L)'
;MESPTPPTPRSMSDDELNAEVMRLQSQPDGLMAAMALIEAQNLLRQQDSFAYSQWQLQAQMQAASAPVEKHEPESITTHPETPAPVIQEAVPQEPVVELPPVAAVVNESNVEDIVAALNRNYASAATEEPVASEPQEIHQDSKSNLVTEELPNEVEPSPVASVPAMTSEIAVHADQENPEPPTERVSVSRTKTSAAFSWSWISIASSPLVLVLAAFLKESGASFAQSLVVISGLIVSAAVLAGVGAVAAKRGSSPIGVVSRAAFGVWGNVFPGILMLLIKIVWSISLLIFGARILSPLISNQPWFAPLSMQFVFPAEFTALLLTAVPMVIIATLVAGFGGITMLRSQQITAGFSIIGVAAIGYFVFSSNSILDLQQGEMLGGPALLDLAVFSFALFGFTVFSQSGDFARKLSVETPGAKVFFISFVSTLFIPLAVGVMGVLWVFMAEDGFGVLLTSQLLPSIAAVAPLWIFVALVVAVGLSVLQLVSSSIYSLAGSLASIGARLPGALSVLLFSVVLLAGALISSMLLGTSSLLALLIEVLTLSSVVAAAFTGIVLADALIRSRDYHEVSLTRDYGFYGRFNVANTIGFILASAVGFGYLNGTGTLSFWAGYIGDFTPAIFDVAGSYIGIAMAFGLAVVFPVVFGIPRIKGQEVKLMELDERREELKEYLATAN
;
A
#
# COMPACT_ATOMS: atom_id res chain seq x y z
N MET A 1 42.92 10.63 24.05
CA MET A 1 41.81 11.01 24.97
C MET A 1 41.69 9.90 26.00
N GLU A 2 41.21 10.19 27.21
CA GLU A 2 40.91 9.13 28.17
C GLU A 2 39.67 8.36 27.70
N SER A 3 39.70 7.03 27.83
CA SER A 3 38.56 6.17 27.49
C SER A 3 37.42 6.41 28.49
N PRO A 4 36.18 6.67 28.06
CA PRO A 4 35.07 6.94 28.96
C PRO A 4 34.81 5.71 29.85
N THR A 5 34.77 5.92 31.16
CA THR A 5 34.43 4.87 32.13
C THR A 5 32.96 4.48 32.01
N PRO A 6 32.60 3.19 32.08
CA PRO A 6 31.19 2.76 32.03
C PRO A 6 30.40 3.31 33.24
N PRO A 7 29.11 3.64 33.06
CA PRO A 7 28.27 4.10 34.16
C PRO A 7 28.01 2.96 35.17
N THR A 8 28.12 3.28 36.46
CA THR A 8 27.74 2.36 37.55
C THR A 8 26.22 2.27 37.68
N PRO A 9 25.61 1.07 37.79
CA PRO A 9 24.18 0.92 38.02
C PRO A 9 23.70 1.63 39.30
N ARG A 10 22.44 2.08 39.27
CA ARG A 10 21.71 2.69 40.39
C ARG A 10 20.63 1.76 40.93
N SER A 11 20.16 0.80 40.13
CA SER A 11 19.23 -0.23 40.59
C SER A 11 19.90 -1.23 41.53
N MET A 12 19.14 -1.75 42.50
CA MET A 12 19.55 -2.86 43.36
C MET A 12 19.83 -4.13 42.54
N SER A 13 20.75 -4.97 43.02
CA SER A 13 20.92 -6.33 42.50
C SER A 13 19.68 -7.18 42.76
N ASP A 14 19.51 -8.29 42.03
CA ASP A 14 18.34 -9.15 42.19
C ASP A 14 18.29 -9.85 43.56
N ASP A 15 19.43 -10.16 44.16
CA ASP A 15 19.49 -10.73 45.52
C ASP A 15 19.04 -9.71 46.59
N GLU A 16 19.51 -8.46 46.49
CA GLU A 16 19.08 -7.36 47.38
C GLU A 16 17.59 -7.05 47.21
N LEU A 17 17.12 -6.98 45.96
CA LEU A 17 15.71 -6.73 45.64
C LEU A 17 14.81 -7.85 46.17
N ASN A 18 15.18 -9.11 45.98
CA ASN A 18 14.41 -10.24 46.52
C ASN A 18 14.40 -10.24 48.05
N ALA A 19 15.53 -9.98 48.71
CA ALA A 19 15.61 -9.89 50.16
C ALA A 19 14.71 -8.78 50.73
N GLU A 20 14.73 -7.58 50.13
CA GLU A 20 13.90 -6.45 50.56
C GLU A 20 12.41 -6.65 50.23
N VAL A 21 12.07 -7.24 49.08
CA VAL A 21 10.69 -7.63 48.75
C VAL A 21 10.13 -8.64 49.75
N MET A 22 10.90 -9.66 50.16
CA MET A 22 10.49 -10.59 51.23
C MET A 22 10.33 -9.87 52.59
N ARG A 23 11.24 -8.93 52.91
CA ARG A 23 11.17 -8.12 54.14
C ARG A 23 9.93 -7.20 54.16
N LEU A 24 9.48 -6.71 53.01
CA LEU A 24 8.26 -5.93 52.88
C LEU A 24 7.00 -6.82 52.92
N GLN A 25 6.99 -7.94 52.21
CA GLN A 25 5.87 -8.89 52.20
C GLN A 25 5.56 -9.52 53.57
N SER A 26 6.51 -9.56 54.50
CA SER A 26 6.29 -10.02 55.88
C SER A 26 5.56 -9.03 56.80
N GLN A 27 5.18 -7.84 56.31
CA GLN A 27 4.48 -6.80 57.07
C GLN A 27 2.98 -6.75 56.71
N PRO A 28 2.06 -6.44 57.66
CA PRO A 28 0.61 -6.58 57.45
C PRO A 28 0.03 -5.87 56.22
N ASP A 29 0.53 -4.68 55.87
CA ASP A 29 0.14 -3.89 54.69
C ASP A 29 1.24 -3.83 53.61
N GLY A 30 2.32 -4.60 53.77
CA GLY A 30 3.57 -4.41 53.03
C GLY A 30 3.56 -4.82 51.55
N LEU A 31 2.48 -5.44 51.07
CA LEU A 31 2.37 -5.88 49.67
C LEU A 31 2.34 -4.70 48.68
N MET A 32 1.69 -3.58 49.03
CA MET A 32 1.77 -2.37 48.20
C MET A 32 3.15 -1.71 48.23
N ALA A 33 3.85 -1.77 49.37
CA ALA A 33 5.23 -1.26 49.48
C ALA A 33 6.21 -2.09 48.64
N ALA A 34 6.06 -3.41 48.63
CA ALA A 34 6.82 -4.31 47.76
C ALA A 34 6.55 -4.03 46.26
N MET A 35 5.29 -3.79 45.88
CA MET A 35 4.93 -3.46 44.50
C MET A 35 5.53 -2.13 44.05
N ALA A 36 5.45 -1.08 44.89
CA ALA A 36 6.06 0.23 44.61
C ALA A 36 7.60 0.17 44.54
N LEU A 37 8.25 -0.67 45.36
CA LEU A 37 9.69 -0.92 45.27
C LEU A 37 10.07 -1.57 43.93
N ILE A 38 9.34 -2.60 43.50
CA ILE A 38 9.58 -3.30 42.22
C ILE A 38 9.41 -2.34 41.04
N GLU A 39 8.37 -1.50 41.06
CA GLU A 39 8.12 -0.50 40.01
C GLU A 39 9.26 0.55 39.96
N ALA A 40 9.67 1.09 41.11
CA ALA A 40 10.78 2.04 41.19
C ALA A 40 12.12 1.43 40.71
N GLN A 41 12.40 0.17 41.04
CA GLN A 41 13.61 -0.52 40.60
C GLN A 41 13.58 -0.88 39.11
N ASN A 42 12.40 -1.18 38.54
CA ASN A 42 12.24 -1.38 37.10
C ASN A 42 12.52 -0.07 36.33
N LEU A 43 12.01 1.07 36.81
CA LEU A 43 12.32 2.39 36.24
C LEU A 43 13.82 2.74 36.32
N LEU A 44 14.50 2.39 37.42
CA LEU A 44 15.96 2.56 37.53
C LEU A 44 16.72 1.68 36.52
N ARG A 45 16.33 0.41 36.33
CA ARG A 45 16.94 -0.50 35.35
C ARG A 45 16.77 -0.01 33.90
N GLN A 46 15.65 0.64 33.59
CA GLN A 46 15.44 1.29 32.30
C GLN A 46 16.36 2.52 32.10
N GLN A 47 16.59 3.31 33.15
CA GLN A 47 17.53 4.43 33.10
C GLN A 47 18.99 3.97 32.99
N ASP A 48 19.39 2.95 33.76
CA ASP A 48 20.75 2.40 33.75
C ASP A 48 21.10 1.73 32.41
N SER A 49 20.16 0.98 31.81
CA SER A 49 20.36 0.38 30.48
C SER A 49 20.38 1.41 29.34
N PHE A 50 19.61 2.51 29.46
CA PHE A 50 19.73 3.65 28.55
C PHE A 50 21.09 4.35 28.70
N ALA A 51 21.55 4.60 29.92
CA ALA A 51 22.86 5.22 30.17
C ALA A 51 24.01 4.34 29.65
N TYR A 52 23.91 3.02 29.82
CA TYR A 52 24.91 2.07 29.32
C TYR A 52 24.94 1.99 27.78
N SER A 53 23.79 1.97 27.11
CA SER A 53 23.74 1.96 25.64
C SER A 53 24.23 3.27 25.02
N GLN A 54 23.97 4.43 25.65
CA GLN A 54 24.57 5.71 25.27
C GLN A 54 26.10 5.70 25.41
N TRP A 55 26.63 5.14 26.51
CA TRP A 55 28.07 4.95 26.70
C TRP A 55 28.69 4.03 25.63
N GLN A 56 28.03 2.90 25.30
CA GLN A 56 28.49 2.01 24.23
C GLN A 56 28.54 2.70 22.87
N LEU A 57 27.51 3.49 22.52
CA LEU A 57 27.47 4.27 21.28
C LEU A 57 28.60 5.30 21.24
N GLN A 58 28.86 6.01 22.36
CA GLN A 58 29.96 6.96 22.47
C GLN A 58 31.33 6.28 22.33
N ALA A 59 31.52 5.10 22.92
CA ALA A 59 32.74 4.31 22.79
C ALA A 59 32.96 3.83 21.33
N GLN A 60 31.89 3.40 20.63
CA GLN A 60 31.95 3.04 19.21
C GLN A 60 32.31 4.24 18.33
N MET A 61 31.71 5.41 18.56
CA MET A 61 32.06 6.64 17.83
C MET A 61 33.51 7.07 18.06
N GLN A 62 34.05 6.89 19.27
CA GLN A 62 35.48 7.14 19.55
C GLN A 62 36.40 6.12 18.87
N ALA A 63 36.02 4.83 18.83
CA ALA A 63 36.78 3.83 18.09
C ALA A 63 36.78 4.11 16.57
N ALA A 64 35.66 4.56 16.02
CA ALA A 64 35.51 4.93 14.60
C ALA A 64 36.19 6.26 14.21
N SER A 65 36.62 7.07 15.18
CA SER A 65 37.33 8.36 14.96
C SER A 65 38.81 8.34 15.37
N ALA A 66 39.34 7.17 15.73
CA ALA A 66 40.79 6.98 15.91
C ALA A 66 41.53 7.12 14.57
N PRO A 67 42.66 7.85 14.49
CA PRO A 67 43.43 7.95 13.25
C PRO A 67 44.00 6.59 12.81
N VAL A 68 43.84 6.24 11.54
CA VAL A 68 44.48 5.06 10.95
C VAL A 68 45.98 5.33 10.79
N GLU A 69 46.77 4.90 11.77
CA GLU A 69 48.23 4.90 11.67
C GLU A 69 48.70 3.88 10.63
N LYS A 70 49.56 4.31 9.71
CA LYS A 70 50.03 3.47 8.61
C LYS A 70 51.13 2.53 9.09
N HIS A 71 50.83 1.24 9.19
CA HIS A 71 51.86 0.20 9.23
C HIS A 71 52.05 -0.43 7.85
N GLU A 72 53.28 -0.36 7.35
CA GLU A 72 53.73 -1.12 6.19
C GLU A 72 53.82 -2.62 6.53
N PRO A 73 53.65 -3.53 5.54
CA PRO A 73 53.61 -4.96 5.77
C PRO A 73 55.03 -5.55 5.90
N GLU A 74 55.53 -5.72 7.12
CA GLU A 74 56.73 -6.53 7.37
C GLU A 74 56.48 -8.05 7.31
N SER A 75 57.56 -8.80 7.12
CA SER A 75 57.54 -10.15 6.54
C SER A 75 57.15 -11.28 7.49
N ILE A 76 56.46 -12.27 6.95
CA ILE A 76 56.21 -13.57 7.59
C ILE A 76 57.54 -14.30 7.84
N THR A 77 57.82 -14.67 9.10
CA THR A 77 58.81 -15.70 9.45
C THR A 77 58.18 -16.76 10.36
N THR A 78 58.27 -18.02 9.96
CA THR A 78 57.73 -19.18 10.67
C THR A 78 58.70 -19.73 11.70
N HIS A 79 58.22 -20.12 12.90
CA HIS A 79 58.20 -21.52 13.38
C HIS A 79 57.56 -21.63 14.80
N PRO A 80 57.19 -22.84 15.28
CA PRO A 80 56.05 -23.01 16.20
C PRO A 80 56.41 -23.43 17.63
N GLU A 81 55.44 -23.35 18.54
CA GLU A 81 55.47 -24.12 19.78
C GLU A 81 54.09 -24.65 20.22
N THR A 82 54.13 -25.70 21.05
CA THR A 82 53.10 -26.74 21.27
C THR A 82 51.85 -26.29 22.07
N PRO A 83 50.63 -26.79 21.74
CA PRO A 83 49.42 -26.54 22.54
C PRO A 83 49.18 -27.59 23.66
N ALA A 84 48.72 -27.14 24.82
CA ALA A 84 48.12 -27.97 25.89
C ALA A 84 47.32 -27.09 26.89
N PRO A 85 46.36 -27.65 27.64
CA PRO A 85 45.22 -28.41 27.15
C PRO A 85 43.88 -27.75 27.58
N VAL A 86 42.79 -28.04 26.86
CA VAL A 86 41.45 -27.56 27.23
C VAL A 86 40.86 -28.44 28.35
N ILE A 87 40.42 -27.82 29.44
CA ILE A 87 39.58 -28.47 30.46
C ILE A 87 38.13 -28.38 29.98
N GLN A 88 37.45 -29.53 29.89
CA GLN A 88 36.00 -29.59 29.71
C GLN A 88 35.33 -29.67 31.08
N GLU A 89 34.37 -28.79 31.34
CA GLU A 89 33.48 -28.87 32.49
C GLU A 89 32.03 -29.05 32.00
N ALA A 90 31.26 -29.89 32.67
CA ALA A 90 30.06 -30.50 32.10
C ALA A 90 28.76 -29.75 32.44
N VAL A 91 27.91 -29.54 31.44
CA VAL A 91 26.55 -29.01 31.62
C VAL A 91 25.62 -30.15 32.10
N PRO A 92 24.88 -29.99 33.22
CA PRO A 92 23.89 -30.97 33.65
C PRO A 92 22.70 -31.07 32.68
N GLN A 93 22.15 -32.28 32.54
CA GLN A 93 20.92 -32.51 31.77
C GLN A 93 19.70 -32.49 32.69
N GLU A 94 18.69 -31.68 32.37
CA GLU A 94 17.36 -31.79 32.98
C GLU A 94 16.48 -32.84 32.25
N PRO A 95 15.54 -33.50 32.95
CA PRO A 95 14.86 -34.67 32.42
C PRO A 95 13.73 -34.33 31.42
N VAL A 96 13.65 -35.13 30.36
CA VAL A 96 12.53 -35.11 29.40
C VAL A 96 11.25 -35.62 30.08
N VAL A 97 10.18 -34.82 30.03
CA VAL A 97 8.82 -35.25 30.40
C VAL A 97 8.09 -35.72 29.14
N GLU A 98 7.80 -37.00 29.07
CA GLU A 98 7.12 -37.64 27.94
C GLU A 98 5.59 -37.51 28.08
N LEU A 99 4.92 -36.95 27.08
CA LEU A 99 3.45 -36.82 27.04
C LEU A 99 2.83 -37.92 26.17
N PRO A 100 1.70 -38.53 26.59
CA PRO A 100 1.10 -39.66 25.88
C PRO A 100 0.45 -39.25 24.55
N PRO A 101 0.33 -40.20 23.58
CA PRO A 101 -0.14 -39.89 22.24
C PRO A 101 -1.64 -39.56 22.20
N VAL A 102 -1.97 -38.38 21.65
CA VAL A 102 -3.35 -38.04 21.29
C VAL A 102 -3.72 -38.80 20.01
N ALA A 103 -4.72 -39.67 20.10
CA ALA A 103 -5.21 -40.44 18.96
C ALA A 103 -5.89 -39.52 17.92
N ALA A 104 -5.60 -39.75 16.64
CA ALA A 104 -6.23 -39.02 15.55
C ALA A 104 -7.70 -39.43 15.40
N VAL A 105 -8.62 -38.52 15.74
CA VAL A 105 -10.04 -38.61 15.36
C VAL A 105 -10.28 -37.66 14.19
N VAL A 106 -10.16 -38.20 12.98
CA VAL A 106 -10.66 -37.51 11.78
C VAL A 106 -12.19 -37.57 11.83
N ASN A 107 -12.83 -36.40 11.89
CA ASN A 107 -14.28 -36.27 11.77
C ASN A 107 -14.58 -35.36 10.58
N GLU A 108 -14.97 -35.95 9.45
CA GLU A 108 -15.26 -35.23 8.22
C GLU A 108 -16.61 -34.49 8.36
N SER A 109 -16.58 -33.23 8.77
CA SER A 109 -17.75 -32.35 8.74
C SER A 109 -18.04 -31.91 7.31
N ASN A 110 -19.09 -32.45 6.70
CA ASN A 110 -19.45 -32.17 5.30
C ASN A 110 -19.67 -30.68 5.02
N VAL A 111 -19.15 -30.21 3.89
CA VAL A 111 -19.36 -28.84 3.39
C VAL A 111 -20.84 -28.60 3.07
N GLU A 112 -21.54 -29.62 2.55
CA GLU A 112 -22.99 -29.65 2.34
C GLU A 112 -23.82 -29.20 3.56
N ASP A 113 -23.46 -29.58 4.79
CA ASP A 113 -24.23 -29.20 5.98
C ASP A 113 -24.10 -27.70 6.30
N ILE A 114 -22.94 -27.10 6.02
CA ILE A 114 -22.70 -25.66 6.16
C ILE A 114 -23.48 -24.90 5.06
N VAL A 115 -23.48 -25.40 3.83
CA VAL A 115 -24.27 -24.84 2.72
C VAL A 115 -25.77 -24.95 2.99
N ALA A 116 -26.24 -26.08 3.53
CA ALA A 116 -27.62 -26.30 3.93
C ALA A 116 -28.05 -25.49 5.17
N ALA A 117 -27.10 -25.04 6.02
CA ALA A 117 -27.36 -24.08 7.08
C ALA A 117 -27.51 -22.65 6.53
N LEU A 118 -26.61 -22.20 5.65
CA LEU A 118 -26.70 -20.87 5.02
C LEU A 118 -27.99 -20.72 4.17
N ASN A 119 -28.34 -21.73 3.38
CA ASN A 119 -29.52 -21.67 2.52
C ASN A 119 -30.84 -21.63 3.31
N ARG A 120 -30.91 -22.25 4.49
CA ARG A 120 -32.09 -22.13 5.39
C ARG A 120 -32.27 -20.69 5.88
N ASN A 121 -31.20 -20.02 6.28
CA ASN A 121 -31.26 -18.64 6.76
C ASN A 121 -31.67 -17.64 5.66
N TYR A 122 -31.40 -17.94 4.39
CA TYR A 122 -31.91 -17.13 3.26
C TYR A 122 -33.38 -17.43 2.92
N ALA A 123 -33.82 -18.69 3.02
CA ALA A 123 -35.21 -19.06 2.73
C ALA A 123 -36.22 -18.49 3.74
N SER A 124 -35.86 -18.41 5.02
CA SER A 124 -36.74 -17.86 6.07
C SER A 124 -36.84 -16.32 6.08
N ALA A 125 -36.07 -15.61 5.25
CA ALA A 125 -36.08 -14.14 5.16
C ALA A 125 -36.93 -13.60 3.99
N ALA A 126 -37.58 -14.47 3.22
CA ALA A 126 -38.28 -14.11 1.97
C ALA A 126 -39.82 -14.25 2.03
N THR A 127 -40.40 -14.57 3.19
CA THR A 127 -41.82 -14.99 3.30
C THR A 127 -42.54 -14.38 4.51
N GLU A 128 -42.46 -13.05 4.67
CA GLU A 128 -43.40 -12.30 5.51
C GLU A 128 -44.05 -11.18 4.69
N GLU A 129 -45.26 -11.42 4.16
CA GLU A 129 -46.12 -10.37 3.61
C GLU A 129 -46.87 -9.65 4.76
N PRO A 130 -47.03 -8.31 4.71
CA PRO A 130 -47.64 -7.57 5.79
C PRO A 130 -49.18 -7.72 5.79
N VAL A 131 -49.71 -8.43 6.77
CA VAL A 131 -51.17 -8.47 7.03
C VAL A 131 -51.63 -7.12 7.58
N ALA A 132 -52.60 -6.50 6.89
CA ALA A 132 -53.17 -5.22 7.29
C ALA A 132 -54.07 -5.33 8.54
N SER A 133 -54.11 -4.26 9.34
CA SER A 133 -55.09 -4.06 10.40
C SER A 133 -55.75 -2.68 10.24
N GLU A 134 -57.09 -2.68 10.25
CA GLU A 134 -57.93 -1.49 10.04
C GLU A 134 -58.15 -0.66 11.34
N PRO A 135 -58.63 0.60 11.23
CA PRO A 135 -58.07 1.69 12.05
C PRO A 135 -58.95 2.14 13.24
N GLN A 136 -58.42 3.11 14.00
CA GLN A 136 -59.23 4.01 14.82
C GLN A 136 -59.12 5.46 14.33
N GLU A 137 -60.24 6.19 14.43
CA GLU A 137 -60.42 7.54 13.90
C GLU A 137 -59.88 8.63 14.84
N ILE A 138 -59.24 9.68 14.28
CA ILE A 138 -59.50 11.09 14.64
C ILE A 138 -59.43 11.92 13.35
N HIS A 139 -60.40 12.82 13.12
CA HIS A 139 -60.44 13.70 11.94
C HIS A 139 -59.51 14.94 12.08
N GLN A 140 -58.97 15.47 10.96
CA GLN A 140 -59.52 16.71 10.34
C GLN A 140 -58.86 17.18 9.01
N ASP A 141 -59.76 17.37 8.02
CA ASP A 141 -59.85 18.47 7.02
C ASP A 141 -59.03 18.53 5.69
N SER A 142 -59.82 18.80 4.62
CA SER A 142 -59.56 19.53 3.35
C SER A 142 -58.61 19.05 2.23
N LYS A 143 -59.24 18.51 1.15
CA LYS A 143 -59.05 18.81 -0.31
C LYS A 143 -57.69 18.37 -0.95
N SER A 144 -57.52 18.00 -2.23
CA SER A 144 -58.32 17.89 -3.48
C SER A 144 -57.42 17.28 -4.61
N ASN A 145 -57.82 16.65 -5.74
CA ASN A 145 -59.13 16.27 -6.33
C ASN A 145 -58.96 15.26 -7.51
N LEU A 146 -59.90 14.31 -7.67
CA LEU A 146 -60.44 13.62 -8.89
C LEU A 146 -59.57 12.96 -10.02
N VAL A 147 -60.03 11.73 -10.41
CA VAL A 147 -60.18 11.13 -11.80
C VAL A 147 -58.92 10.61 -12.55
N THR A 148 -58.99 9.75 -13.60
CA THR A 148 -59.30 8.27 -13.72
C THR A 148 -58.40 7.72 -14.88
N GLU A 149 -58.56 6.70 -15.76
CA GLU A 149 -59.46 5.60 -16.26
C GLU A 149 -58.51 4.65 -17.10
N GLU A 150 -58.68 3.35 -17.42
CA GLU A 150 -59.65 2.26 -17.10
C GLU A 150 -58.95 0.84 -17.26
N LEU A 151 -59.61 -0.21 -17.79
CA LEU A 151 -59.15 -1.63 -17.99
C LEU A 151 -59.62 -2.16 -19.40
N PRO A 152 -59.87 -3.47 -19.75
CA PRO A 152 -59.46 -4.81 -19.25
C PRO A 152 -59.07 -5.90 -20.33
N ASN A 153 -58.68 -7.12 -19.87
CA ASN A 153 -58.91 -8.49 -20.44
C ASN A 153 -58.25 -8.97 -21.78
N GLU A 154 -58.18 -10.28 -22.16
CA GLU A 154 -58.69 -11.60 -21.64
C GLU A 154 -57.68 -12.78 -21.94
N VAL A 155 -57.98 -14.05 -21.58
CA VAL A 155 -57.04 -15.22 -21.51
C VAL A 155 -57.70 -16.61 -21.83
N GLU A 156 -56.89 -17.66 -22.16
CA GLU A 156 -57.18 -19.15 -22.17
C GLU A 156 -57.97 -19.83 -23.36
N PRO A 157 -58.05 -21.19 -23.53
CA PRO A 157 -56.97 -22.19 -23.73
C PRO A 157 -57.21 -23.33 -24.81
N SER A 158 -56.35 -24.38 -24.79
CA SER A 158 -56.13 -25.51 -25.74
C SER A 158 -57.14 -26.69 -25.77
N PRO A 159 -56.98 -27.68 -26.70
CA PRO A 159 -56.69 -29.08 -26.27
C PRO A 159 -55.71 -29.90 -27.18
N VAL A 160 -55.74 -31.25 -27.14
CA VAL A 160 -54.60 -32.20 -27.36
C VAL A 160 -54.97 -33.41 -28.27
N ALA A 161 -54.03 -34.05 -29.01
CA ALA A 161 -53.86 -35.55 -29.12
C ALA A 161 -52.90 -36.13 -30.22
N SER A 162 -52.36 -37.34 -29.92
CA SER A 162 -51.96 -38.49 -30.80
C SER A 162 -50.47 -38.74 -31.16
N VAL A 163 -50.09 -40.03 -31.11
CA VAL A 163 -48.73 -40.61 -31.36
C VAL A 163 -48.85 -42.06 -31.88
N PRO A 164 -48.09 -42.44 -32.92
CA PRO A 164 -47.21 -43.63 -32.89
C PRO A 164 -45.82 -43.33 -33.55
N ALA A 165 -44.80 -44.19 -33.63
CA ALA A 165 -44.59 -45.61 -33.30
C ALA A 165 -43.16 -45.84 -32.70
N MET A 166 -42.43 -46.90 -33.12
CA MET A 166 -41.00 -47.12 -32.82
C MET A 166 -40.26 -47.75 -34.03
N THR A 167 -39.00 -47.36 -34.23
CA THR A 167 -37.90 -48.19 -34.76
C THR A 167 -36.58 -47.65 -34.24
N SER A 168 -35.57 -48.50 -34.04
CA SER A 168 -34.33 -48.15 -33.33
C SER A 168 -33.07 -48.42 -34.16
N GLU A 169 -32.32 -47.37 -34.51
CA GLU A 169 -30.97 -47.54 -35.05
C GLU A 169 -30.05 -46.36 -34.64
N ILE A 170 -28.99 -46.71 -33.90
CA ILE A 170 -27.74 -46.00 -33.57
C ILE A 170 -27.73 -44.48 -33.86
N ALA A 171 -28.07 -43.67 -32.86
CA ALA A 171 -27.83 -42.22 -32.88
C ALA A 171 -26.42 -41.89 -32.37
N VAL A 172 -25.61 -41.23 -33.21
CA VAL A 172 -24.42 -40.49 -32.75
C VAL A 172 -24.90 -39.15 -32.21
N HIS A 173 -24.61 -38.83 -30.94
CA HIS A 173 -24.87 -37.49 -30.40
C HIS A 173 -23.90 -36.49 -31.03
N ALA A 174 -24.38 -35.77 -32.04
CA ALA A 174 -23.91 -34.43 -32.34
C ALA A 174 -24.71 -33.46 -31.45
N ASP A 175 -24.10 -32.99 -30.36
CA ASP A 175 -24.73 -31.98 -29.50
C ASP A 175 -24.99 -30.72 -30.31
N GLN A 176 -26.24 -30.24 -30.29
CA GLN A 176 -26.59 -28.95 -30.87
C GLN A 176 -26.09 -27.86 -29.94
N GLU A 177 -25.15 -27.04 -30.43
CA GLU A 177 -24.58 -25.91 -29.70
C GLU A 177 -25.68 -24.86 -29.44
N ASN A 178 -26.32 -24.96 -28.27
CA ASN A 178 -27.35 -24.03 -27.82
C ASN A 178 -26.70 -22.64 -27.63
N PRO A 179 -27.13 -21.59 -28.36
CA PRO A 179 -26.46 -20.29 -28.30
C PRO A 179 -26.57 -19.70 -26.89
N GLU A 180 -25.43 -19.46 -26.24
CA GLU A 180 -25.39 -18.74 -24.96
C GLU A 180 -26.14 -17.39 -25.10
N PRO A 181 -27.00 -17.02 -24.14
CA PRO A 181 -27.64 -15.71 -24.16
C PRO A 181 -26.55 -14.62 -24.14
N PRO A 182 -26.67 -13.56 -24.96
CA PRO A 182 -25.60 -12.60 -25.13
C PRO A 182 -25.30 -11.90 -23.81
N THR A 183 -24.14 -12.22 -23.23
CA THR A 183 -23.69 -11.60 -21.98
C THR A 183 -23.62 -10.09 -22.14
N GLU A 184 -24.51 -9.38 -21.44
CA GLU A 184 -24.69 -7.94 -21.58
C GLU A 184 -23.38 -7.23 -21.22
N ARG A 185 -22.70 -6.72 -22.25
CA ARG A 185 -21.44 -6.00 -22.07
C ARG A 185 -21.77 -4.66 -21.43
N VAL A 186 -21.63 -4.58 -20.11
CA VAL A 186 -21.79 -3.36 -19.32
C VAL A 186 -21.02 -2.23 -19.99
N SER A 187 -21.75 -1.37 -20.71
CA SER A 187 -21.15 -0.33 -21.52
C SER A 187 -20.68 0.77 -20.58
N VAL A 188 -19.36 0.80 -20.33
CA VAL A 188 -18.75 1.77 -19.42
C VAL A 188 -19.07 3.16 -19.94
N SER A 189 -19.89 3.90 -19.20
CA SER A 189 -20.34 5.25 -19.55
C SER A 189 -19.14 6.21 -19.54
N ARG A 190 -18.52 6.36 -20.72
CA ARG A 190 -17.31 7.17 -20.93
C ARG A 190 -17.58 8.62 -20.54
N THR A 191 -16.92 9.09 -19.48
CA THR A 191 -17.08 10.45 -18.98
C THR A 191 -16.38 11.43 -19.91
N LYS A 192 -17.16 12.33 -20.53
CA LYS A 192 -16.67 13.30 -21.55
C LYS A 192 -15.62 14.30 -21.02
N THR A 193 -15.46 14.42 -19.70
CA THR A 193 -14.75 15.54 -19.06
C THR A 193 -13.38 15.10 -18.55
N SER A 194 -12.30 15.45 -19.26
CA SER A 194 -10.92 15.18 -18.82
C SER A 194 -10.56 15.86 -17.48
N ALA A 195 -11.28 16.92 -17.08
CA ALA A 195 -11.15 17.56 -15.77
C ALA A 195 -11.82 16.78 -14.61
N ALA A 196 -12.48 15.64 -14.87
CA ALA A 196 -12.86 14.70 -13.80
C ALA A 196 -11.61 13.96 -13.28
N PHE A 197 -10.73 13.57 -14.20
CA PHE A 197 -9.52 12.80 -13.95
C PHE A 197 -8.44 13.59 -13.18
N SER A 198 -8.43 14.92 -13.22
CA SER A 198 -7.49 15.73 -12.43
C SER A 198 -7.74 15.67 -10.92
N TRP A 199 -8.99 15.49 -10.48
CA TRP A 199 -9.34 15.49 -9.06
C TRP A 199 -8.81 14.27 -8.29
N SER A 200 -8.67 13.11 -8.94
CA SER A 200 -8.14 11.91 -8.28
C SER A 200 -6.71 12.16 -7.78
N TRP A 201 -5.83 12.69 -8.63
CA TRP A 201 -4.45 13.02 -8.27
C TRP A 201 -4.34 14.05 -7.15
N ILE A 202 -5.09 15.15 -7.27
CA ILE A 202 -5.09 16.22 -6.27
C ILE A 202 -5.50 15.69 -4.89
N SER A 203 -6.47 14.76 -4.85
CA SER A 203 -6.96 14.15 -3.60
C SER A 203 -6.07 13.07 -3.00
N ILE A 204 -5.17 12.49 -3.81
CA ILE A 204 -4.24 11.43 -3.37
C ILE A 204 -2.93 12.04 -2.88
N ALA A 205 -2.36 12.95 -3.66
CA ALA A 205 -1.01 13.46 -3.42
C ALA A 205 -0.98 14.71 -2.51
N SER A 206 -2.09 15.00 -1.83
CA SER A 206 -2.21 15.96 -0.71
C SER A 206 -2.08 15.32 0.68
N SER A 207 -1.70 14.03 0.73
CA SER A 207 -1.62 13.24 1.96
C SER A 207 -0.60 13.77 2.99
N PRO A 208 -0.82 13.60 4.31
CA PRO A 208 0.19 13.85 5.34
C PRO A 208 1.49 13.06 5.13
N LEU A 209 1.50 12.02 4.29
CA LEU A 209 2.69 11.25 3.96
C LEU A 209 3.86 12.11 3.43
N VAL A 210 3.58 13.31 2.89
CA VAL A 210 4.65 14.26 2.50
C VAL A 210 5.22 15.04 3.70
N LEU A 211 4.42 15.30 4.75
CA LEU A 211 4.93 15.79 6.05
C LEU A 211 5.80 14.72 6.71
N VAL A 212 5.31 13.47 6.72
CA VAL A 212 6.01 12.30 7.26
C VAL A 212 7.35 12.11 6.56
N LEU A 213 7.37 12.22 5.23
CA LEU A 213 8.61 12.16 4.46
C LEU A 213 9.54 13.34 4.79
N ALA A 214 9.04 14.57 4.86
CA ALA A 214 9.85 15.73 5.21
C ALA A 214 10.52 15.59 6.60
N ALA A 215 9.83 14.99 7.57
CA ALA A 215 10.37 14.65 8.88
C ALA A 215 11.46 13.59 8.82
N PHE A 216 11.21 12.49 8.11
CA PHE A 216 12.20 11.44 7.89
C PHE A 216 13.48 11.98 7.19
N LEU A 217 13.34 12.96 6.29
CA LEU A 217 14.50 13.65 5.69
C LEU A 217 15.29 14.44 6.74
N LYS A 218 14.63 15.22 7.62
CA LYS A 218 15.28 15.93 8.73
C LYS A 218 15.98 14.97 9.71
N GLU A 219 15.32 13.87 10.09
CA GLU A 219 15.88 12.83 10.96
C GLU A 219 17.07 12.09 10.31
N SER A 220 17.04 11.91 8.99
CA SER A 220 18.17 11.39 8.19
C SER A 220 19.31 12.42 8.04
N GLY A 221 19.25 13.56 8.73
CA GLY A 221 20.25 14.63 8.72
C GLY A 221 20.20 15.55 7.50
N ALA A 222 19.19 15.46 6.63
CA ALA A 222 19.15 16.24 5.40
C ALA A 222 19.00 17.73 5.70
N SER A 223 19.86 18.56 5.10
CA SER A 223 19.68 20.01 5.10
C SER A 223 18.31 20.42 4.51
N PHE A 224 17.81 21.58 4.90
CA PHE A 224 16.55 22.13 4.40
C PHE A 224 16.50 22.16 2.86
N ALA A 225 17.59 22.61 2.22
CA ALA A 225 17.71 22.67 0.76
C ALA A 225 17.71 21.28 0.11
N GLN A 226 18.41 20.30 0.70
CA GLN A 226 18.38 18.91 0.23
C GLN A 226 16.98 18.31 0.34
N SER A 227 16.28 18.54 1.45
CA SER A 227 14.91 18.06 1.67
C SER A 227 13.93 18.59 0.62
N LEU A 228 14.03 19.88 0.28
CA LEU A 228 13.27 20.48 -0.83
C LEU A 228 13.60 19.84 -2.18
N VAL A 229 14.88 19.57 -2.48
CA VAL A 229 15.30 18.94 -3.74
C VAL A 229 14.80 17.50 -3.85
N VAL A 230 14.88 16.72 -2.77
CA VAL A 230 14.40 15.33 -2.73
C VAL A 230 12.90 15.26 -2.94
N ILE A 231 12.11 16.05 -2.22
CA ILE A 231 10.64 16.06 -2.35
C ILE A 231 10.20 16.62 -3.72
N SER A 232 10.88 17.65 -4.24
CA SER A 232 10.61 18.17 -5.59
C SER A 232 10.93 17.12 -6.67
N GLY A 233 12.06 16.43 -6.57
CA GLY A 233 12.48 15.38 -7.49
C GLY A 233 11.53 14.17 -7.48
N LEU A 234 11.09 13.75 -6.30
CA LEU A 234 10.06 12.73 -6.11
C LEU A 234 8.77 13.10 -6.85
N ILE A 235 8.24 14.30 -6.59
CA ILE A 235 6.93 14.73 -7.10
C ILE A 235 6.98 14.93 -8.62
N VAL A 236 8.04 15.52 -9.16
CA VAL A 236 8.25 15.64 -10.62
C VAL A 236 8.33 14.25 -11.26
N SER A 237 9.09 13.33 -10.68
CA SER A 237 9.25 11.96 -11.23
C SER A 237 7.95 11.16 -11.16
N ALA A 238 7.20 11.28 -10.05
CA ALA A 238 5.88 10.69 -9.90
C ALA A 238 4.87 11.29 -10.89
N ALA A 239 4.91 12.60 -11.16
CA ALA A 239 4.07 13.26 -12.14
C ALA A 239 4.38 12.81 -13.59
N VAL A 240 5.64 12.56 -13.93
CA VAL A 240 6.02 11.95 -15.23
C VAL A 240 5.44 10.53 -15.34
N LEU A 241 5.62 9.69 -14.32
CA LEU A 241 5.07 8.33 -14.31
C LEU A 241 3.53 8.33 -14.39
N ALA A 242 2.85 9.21 -13.65
CA ALA A 242 1.40 9.40 -13.73
C ALA A 242 0.96 9.76 -15.16
N GLY A 243 1.68 10.67 -15.83
CA GLY A 243 1.42 11.06 -17.21
C GLY A 243 1.60 9.94 -18.22
N VAL A 244 2.71 9.20 -18.18
CA VAL A 244 2.96 8.11 -19.14
C VAL A 244 1.98 6.95 -18.91
N GLY A 245 1.75 6.55 -17.66
CA GLY A 245 0.80 5.50 -17.32
C GLY A 245 -0.64 5.85 -17.69
N ALA A 246 -1.08 7.09 -17.46
CA ALA A 246 -2.39 7.56 -17.88
C ALA A 246 -2.57 7.50 -19.41
N VAL A 247 -1.55 7.86 -20.18
CA VAL A 247 -1.56 7.66 -21.65
C VAL A 247 -1.64 6.18 -21.99
N ALA A 248 -0.82 5.31 -21.40
CA ALA A 248 -0.81 3.87 -21.68
C ALA A 248 -2.18 3.21 -21.42
N ALA A 249 -2.83 3.56 -20.30
CA ALA A 249 -4.15 3.06 -19.96
C ALA A 249 -5.28 3.64 -20.83
N LYS A 250 -5.20 4.92 -21.21
CA LYS A 250 -6.13 5.54 -22.18
C LYS A 250 -5.99 4.91 -23.58
N ARG A 251 -4.77 4.53 -23.98
CA ARG A 251 -4.47 3.84 -25.24
C ARG A 251 -5.05 2.41 -25.29
N GLY A 252 -5.32 1.77 -24.15
CA GLY A 252 -5.78 0.37 -24.09
C GLY A 252 -7.11 0.14 -23.37
N SER A 253 -7.86 1.21 -23.08
CA SER A 253 -9.14 1.19 -22.33
C SER A 253 -9.11 0.40 -21.00
N SER A 254 -7.92 0.15 -20.42
CA SER A 254 -7.70 -0.88 -19.42
C SER A 254 -6.74 -0.44 -18.30
N PRO A 255 -6.81 -1.04 -17.09
CA PRO A 255 -5.81 -0.82 -16.04
C PRO A 255 -4.39 -1.22 -16.48
N ILE A 256 -3.37 -0.61 -15.87
CA ILE A 256 -1.95 -0.87 -16.19
C ILE A 256 -1.59 -2.35 -16.12
N GLY A 257 -2.10 -3.11 -15.14
CA GLY A 257 -1.83 -4.56 -15.03
C GLY A 257 -2.44 -5.41 -16.15
N VAL A 258 -3.44 -4.90 -16.89
CA VAL A 258 -3.96 -5.55 -18.10
C VAL A 258 -3.14 -5.12 -19.31
N VAL A 259 -2.78 -3.84 -19.40
CA VAL A 259 -1.91 -3.29 -20.46
C VAL A 259 -0.52 -3.94 -20.44
N SER A 260 0.02 -4.29 -19.27
CA SER A 260 1.32 -4.96 -19.11
C SER A 260 1.39 -6.35 -19.76
N ARG A 261 0.25 -6.97 -20.14
CA ARG A 261 0.23 -8.15 -21.03
C ARG A 261 0.82 -7.88 -22.41
N ALA A 262 0.81 -6.64 -22.89
CA ALA A 262 1.51 -6.26 -24.10
C ALA A 262 3.05 -6.31 -23.93
N ALA A 263 3.54 -6.06 -22.71
CA ALA A 263 4.96 -6.15 -22.36
C ALA A 263 5.41 -7.59 -22.08
N PHE A 264 4.65 -8.37 -21.30
CA PHE A 264 5.04 -9.70 -20.82
C PHE A 264 4.43 -10.89 -21.59
N GLY A 265 3.48 -10.65 -22.49
CA GLY A 265 2.59 -11.70 -23.04
C GLY A 265 1.42 -12.01 -22.09
N VAL A 266 0.34 -12.58 -22.62
CA VAL A 266 -0.92 -12.77 -21.87
C VAL A 266 -0.75 -13.66 -20.63
N TRP A 267 0.00 -14.76 -20.75
CA TRP A 267 0.32 -15.67 -19.64
C TRP A 267 1.59 -15.25 -18.90
N GLY A 268 2.60 -14.71 -19.60
CA GLY A 268 3.83 -14.22 -18.98
C GLY A 268 3.62 -13.07 -17.98
N ASN A 269 2.52 -12.33 -18.12
CA ASN A 269 2.10 -11.28 -17.18
C ASN A 269 1.56 -11.82 -15.85
N VAL A 270 1.17 -13.09 -15.74
CA VAL A 270 0.54 -13.61 -14.52
C VAL A 270 1.53 -13.58 -13.34
N PHE A 271 2.78 -13.96 -13.55
CA PHE A 271 3.80 -13.96 -12.48
C PHE A 271 4.12 -12.53 -11.96
N PRO A 272 4.49 -11.54 -12.80
CA PRO A 272 4.65 -10.16 -12.32
C PRO A 272 3.33 -9.55 -11.81
N GLY A 273 2.19 -9.94 -12.37
CA GLY A 273 0.87 -9.46 -11.96
C GLY A 273 0.46 -9.92 -10.55
N ILE A 274 0.76 -11.16 -10.18
CA ILE A 274 0.55 -11.67 -8.81
C ILE A 274 1.44 -10.90 -7.82
N LEU A 275 2.72 -10.71 -8.16
CA LEU A 275 3.63 -9.94 -7.32
C LEU A 275 3.16 -8.48 -7.15
N MET A 276 2.74 -7.82 -8.23
CA MET A 276 2.16 -6.46 -8.17
C MET A 276 0.84 -6.40 -7.39
N LEU A 277 0.03 -7.48 -7.37
CA LEU A 277 -1.15 -7.55 -6.52
C LEU A 277 -0.75 -7.62 -5.04
N LEU A 278 0.21 -8.48 -4.68
CA LEU A 278 0.74 -8.60 -3.30
C LEU A 278 1.38 -7.28 -2.82
N ILE A 279 2.20 -6.63 -3.65
CA ILE A 279 2.81 -5.32 -3.37
C ILE A 279 1.74 -4.26 -3.10
N LYS A 280 0.65 -4.25 -3.88
CA LYS A 280 -0.46 -3.33 -3.66
C LYS A 280 -1.24 -3.65 -2.39
N ILE A 281 -1.42 -4.92 -2.02
CA ILE A 281 -2.02 -5.31 -0.72
C ILE A 281 -1.16 -4.80 0.43
N VAL A 282 0.15 -5.09 0.38
CA VAL A 282 1.16 -4.62 1.35
C VAL A 282 1.09 -3.10 1.52
N TRP A 283 1.23 -2.34 0.43
CA TRP A 283 1.22 -0.87 0.47
C TRP A 283 -0.09 -0.32 1.04
N SER A 284 -1.22 -0.97 0.71
CA SER A 284 -2.54 -0.59 1.22
C SER A 284 -2.73 -0.91 2.72
N ILE A 285 -2.14 -2.01 3.22
CA ILE A 285 -2.09 -2.33 4.64
C ILE A 285 -1.23 -1.29 5.36
N SER A 286 -0.03 -0.97 4.85
CA SER A 286 0.82 0.08 5.40
C SER A 286 0.08 1.42 5.49
N LEU A 287 -0.61 1.84 4.42
CA LEU A 287 -1.43 3.05 4.41
C LEU A 287 -2.55 3.05 5.46
N LEU A 288 -3.24 1.92 5.65
CA LEU A 288 -4.29 1.81 6.65
C LEU A 288 -3.72 1.86 8.08
N ILE A 289 -2.57 1.23 8.33
CA ILE A 289 -1.86 1.32 9.62
C ILE A 289 -1.40 2.75 9.89
N PHE A 290 -0.70 3.41 8.95
CA PHE A 290 -0.28 4.80 9.10
C PHE A 290 -1.48 5.72 9.34
N GLY A 291 -2.52 5.59 8.52
CA GLY A 291 -3.75 6.36 8.64
C GLY A 291 -4.43 6.22 10.00
N ALA A 292 -4.59 4.99 10.47
CA ALA A 292 -5.21 4.72 11.75
C ALA A 292 -4.32 5.13 12.94
N ARG A 293 -2.99 4.96 12.87
CA ARG A 293 -2.03 5.41 13.90
C ARG A 293 -1.98 6.94 14.04
N ILE A 294 -2.07 7.66 12.91
CA ILE A 294 -2.11 9.13 12.87
C ILE A 294 -3.41 9.66 13.49
N LEU A 295 -4.54 8.98 13.27
CA LEU A 295 -5.87 9.43 13.69
C LEU A 295 -6.33 8.90 15.06
N SER A 296 -5.83 7.76 15.53
CA SER A 296 -6.21 7.16 16.82
C SER A 296 -6.02 8.04 18.06
N PRO A 297 -5.08 9.02 18.12
CA PRO A 297 -5.00 10.00 19.21
C PRO A 297 -6.29 10.80 19.43
N LEU A 298 -7.07 11.04 18.36
CA LEU A 298 -8.36 11.73 18.44
C LEU A 298 -9.40 10.93 19.25
N ILE A 299 -9.24 9.60 19.30
CA ILE A 299 -10.06 8.69 20.09
C ILE A 299 -9.43 8.47 21.46
N SER A 300 -8.13 8.13 21.54
CA SER A 300 -7.50 7.74 22.81
C SER A 300 -7.48 8.85 23.85
N ASN A 301 -7.42 10.11 23.41
CA ASN A 301 -7.30 11.26 24.31
C ASN A 301 -8.66 11.75 24.84
N GLN A 302 -9.76 11.05 24.53
CA GLN A 302 -11.10 11.42 25.00
C GLN A 302 -11.39 10.87 26.40
N PRO A 303 -12.05 11.63 27.30
CA PRO A 303 -12.39 11.15 28.65
C PRO A 303 -13.22 9.87 28.70
N TRP A 304 -14.05 9.61 27.67
CA TRP A 304 -14.85 8.39 27.57
C TRP A 304 -14.05 7.17 27.10
N PHE A 305 -12.87 7.36 26.52
CA PHE A 305 -12.11 6.25 25.94
C PHE A 305 -11.47 5.35 27.00
N ALA A 306 -10.89 5.91 28.06
CA ALA A 306 -10.27 5.12 29.13
C ALA A 306 -11.23 4.05 29.73
N PRO A 307 -12.45 4.37 30.22
CA PRO A 307 -13.39 3.37 30.73
C PRO A 307 -13.97 2.43 29.65
N LEU A 308 -13.88 2.80 28.37
CA LEU A 308 -14.24 1.91 27.27
C LEU A 308 -13.10 0.93 26.95
N SER A 309 -11.85 1.38 26.93
CA SER A 309 -10.69 0.53 26.63
C SER A 309 -10.49 -0.60 27.65
N MET A 310 -10.84 -0.37 28.92
CA MET A 310 -10.80 -1.38 29.98
C MET A 310 -11.86 -2.49 29.83
N GLN A 311 -12.77 -2.38 28.86
CA GLN A 311 -13.74 -3.44 28.52
C GLN A 311 -13.20 -4.42 27.47
N PHE A 312 -12.06 -4.10 26.84
CA PHE A 312 -11.41 -4.95 25.85
C PHE A 312 -10.21 -5.69 26.46
N VAL A 313 -9.94 -6.89 25.95
CA VAL A 313 -8.75 -7.70 26.32
C VAL A 313 -7.46 -7.11 25.73
N PHE A 314 -7.57 -6.15 24.80
CA PHE A 314 -6.46 -5.58 24.05
C PHE A 314 -5.93 -4.28 24.68
N PRO A 315 -4.62 -3.98 24.53
CA PRO A 315 -4.03 -2.71 24.97
C PRO A 315 -4.77 -1.48 24.44
N ALA A 316 -4.80 -0.41 25.23
CA ALA A 316 -5.52 0.83 24.89
C ALA A 316 -5.11 1.42 23.52
N GLU A 317 -3.82 1.40 23.16
CA GLU A 317 -3.36 1.81 21.82
C GLU A 317 -4.02 1.01 20.69
N PHE A 318 -4.09 -0.32 20.85
CA PHE A 318 -4.68 -1.20 19.83
C PHE A 318 -6.21 -1.02 19.76
N THR A 319 -6.87 -0.85 20.91
CA THR A 319 -8.31 -0.57 20.94
C THR A 319 -8.63 0.77 20.27
N ALA A 320 -7.81 1.82 20.47
CA ALA A 320 -7.95 3.08 19.74
C ALA A 320 -7.70 2.92 18.24
N LEU A 321 -6.67 2.16 17.85
CA LEU A 321 -6.39 1.82 16.45
C LEU A 321 -7.57 1.09 15.79
N LEU A 322 -8.14 0.09 16.46
CA LEU A 322 -9.24 -0.73 15.95
C LEU A 322 -10.52 0.12 15.75
N LEU A 323 -10.88 0.96 16.73
CA LEU A 323 -12.00 1.88 16.62
C LEU A 323 -11.80 2.98 15.56
N THR A 324 -10.56 3.20 15.13
CA THR A 324 -10.22 4.12 14.03
C THR A 324 -10.27 3.40 12.67
N ALA A 325 -9.59 2.26 12.56
CA ALA A 325 -9.43 1.50 11.32
C ALA A 325 -10.74 0.87 10.81
N VAL A 326 -11.60 0.36 11.69
CA VAL A 326 -12.85 -0.30 11.28
C VAL A 326 -13.81 0.68 10.58
N PRO A 327 -14.17 1.86 11.15
CA PRO A 327 -14.96 2.86 10.43
C PRO A 327 -14.28 3.37 9.15
N MET A 328 -12.94 3.55 9.17
CA MET A 328 -12.20 3.97 7.97
C MET A 328 -12.35 2.99 6.82
N VAL A 329 -12.19 1.68 7.07
CA VAL A 329 -12.39 0.66 6.04
C VAL A 329 -13.84 0.63 5.57
N ILE A 330 -14.83 0.71 6.46
CA ILE A 330 -16.26 0.74 6.08
C ILE A 330 -16.54 1.90 5.12
N ILE A 331 -16.12 3.13 5.46
CA ILE A 331 -16.30 4.32 4.61
C ILE A 331 -15.57 4.15 3.27
N ALA A 332 -14.31 3.70 3.31
CA ALA A 332 -13.50 3.48 2.11
C ALA A 332 -14.10 2.40 1.19
N THR A 333 -14.70 1.35 1.76
CA THR A 333 -15.40 0.25 1.06
C THR A 333 -16.62 0.77 0.32
N LEU A 334 -17.45 1.60 0.97
CA LEU A 334 -18.65 2.18 0.35
C LEU A 334 -18.27 3.07 -0.85
N VAL A 335 -17.29 3.96 -0.69
CA VAL A 335 -16.81 4.84 -1.76
C VAL A 335 -16.18 4.04 -2.92
N ALA A 336 -15.43 2.97 -2.63
CA ALA A 336 -14.83 2.10 -3.63
C ALA A 336 -15.88 1.23 -4.37
N GLY A 337 -16.88 0.73 -3.65
CA GLY A 337 -17.93 -0.15 -4.15
C GLY A 337 -18.91 0.55 -5.08
N PHE A 338 -19.39 1.74 -4.72
CA PHE A 338 -20.21 2.56 -5.61
C PHE A 338 -19.37 3.13 -6.78
N GLY A 339 -18.09 3.42 -6.55
CA GLY A 339 -17.16 3.86 -7.60
C GLY A 339 -17.69 5.07 -8.38
N GLY A 340 -17.65 5.01 -9.71
CA GLY A 340 -18.38 5.92 -10.60
C GLY A 340 -18.32 7.41 -10.23
N ILE A 341 -19.50 8.00 -10.00
CA ILE A 341 -19.66 9.41 -9.57
C ILE A 341 -19.31 9.57 -8.09
N THR A 342 -19.61 8.59 -7.23
CA THR A 342 -19.33 8.64 -5.78
C THR A 342 -17.85 8.84 -5.49
N MET A 343 -16.98 8.05 -6.14
CA MET A 343 -15.52 8.19 -6.08
C MET A 343 -15.04 9.54 -6.63
N LEU A 344 -15.65 10.06 -7.71
CA LEU A 344 -15.30 11.40 -8.20
C LEU A 344 -15.70 12.50 -7.21
N ARG A 345 -16.83 12.35 -6.50
CA ARG A 345 -17.29 13.30 -5.49
C ARG A 345 -16.43 13.25 -4.23
N SER A 346 -16.04 12.07 -3.74
CA SER A 346 -15.13 11.96 -2.59
C SER A 346 -13.76 12.56 -2.90
N GLN A 347 -13.25 12.36 -4.12
CA GLN A 347 -12.01 12.99 -4.60
C GLN A 347 -12.14 14.52 -4.64
N GLN A 348 -13.24 15.07 -5.16
CA GLN A 348 -13.50 16.51 -5.17
C GLN A 348 -13.58 17.11 -3.75
N ILE A 349 -14.29 16.45 -2.84
CA ILE A 349 -14.42 16.89 -1.43
C ILE A 349 -13.05 16.85 -0.74
N THR A 350 -12.33 15.74 -0.85
CA THR A 350 -10.98 15.55 -0.28
C THR A 350 -10.02 16.59 -0.82
N ALA A 351 -9.97 16.81 -2.14
CA ALA A 351 -9.14 17.83 -2.77
C ALA A 351 -9.45 19.24 -2.23
N GLY A 352 -10.73 19.59 -2.03
CA GLY A 352 -11.14 20.87 -1.46
C GLY A 352 -10.63 21.07 -0.02
N PHE A 353 -10.87 20.09 0.86
CA PHE A 353 -10.36 20.13 2.24
C PHE A 353 -8.83 20.07 2.32
N SER A 354 -8.17 19.36 1.41
CA SER A 354 -6.71 19.35 1.28
C SER A 354 -6.15 20.74 0.97
N ILE A 355 -6.75 21.49 0.05
CA ILE A 355 -6.33 22.86 -0.26
C ILE A 355 -6.50 23.77 0.97
N ILE A 356 -7.57 23.59 1.76
CA ILE A 356 -7.77 24.29 3.03
C ILE A 356 -6.69 23.91 4.06
N GLY A 357 -6.34 22.62 4.17
CA GLY A 357 -5.26 22.15 5.04
C GLY A 357 -3.89 22.74 4.67
N VAL A 358 -3.55 22.78 3.38
CA VAL A 358 -2.32 23.44 2.88
C VAL A 358 -2.32 24.94 3.17
N ALA A 359 -3.47 25.61 2.99
CA ALA A 359 -3.60 27.03 3.32
C ALA A 359 -3.48 27.29 4.84
N ALA A 360 -3.95 26.37 5.69
CA ALA A 360 -3.82 26.46 7.15
C ALA A 360 -2.38 26.23 7.62
N ILE A 361 -1.67 25.23 7.06
CA ILE A 361 -0.23 25.02 7.28
C ILE A 361 0.56 26.24 6.80
N GLY A 362 0.27 26.73 5.59
CA GLY A 362 0.96 27.89 5.03
C GLY A 362 0.73 29.17 5.84
N TYR A 363 -0.51 29.42 6.27
CA TYR A 363 -0.81 30.52 7.19
C TYR A 363 -0.01 30.39 8.49
N PHE A 364 0.02 29.19 9.11
CA PHE A 364 0.80 28.94 10.33
C PHE A 364 2.28 29.29 10.12
N VAL A 365 2.90 28.68 9.09
CA VAL A 365 4.31 28.84 8.66
C VAL A 365 4.70 30.28 8.34
N PHE A 366 3.79 31.11 7.82
CA PHE A 366 4.05 32.54 7.55
C PHE A 366 3.59 33.48 8.67
N SER A 367 2.83 32.99 9.65
CA SER A 367 2.38 33.76 10.82
C SER A 367 3.35 33.67 12.01
N SER A 368 4.13 32.59 12.09
CA SER A 368 5.30 32.54 12.95
C SER A 368 6.44 33.36 12.33
N ASN A 369 7.09 34.21 13.13
CA ASN A 369 8.27 34.96 12.67
C ASN A 369 9.52 34.07 12.47
N SER A 370 9.39 32.76 12.67
CA SER A 370 10.44 31.74 12.64
C SER A 370 11.03 31.45 11.26
N ILE A 371 10.54 32.05 10.18
CA ILE A 371 11.14 31.89 8.83
C ILE A 371 12.54 32.52 8.70
N LEU A 372 12.94 33.32 9.69
CA LEU A 372 14.30 33.84 9.85
C LEU A 372 15.22 32.85 10.61
N ASP A 373 14.66 31.81 11.23
CA ASP A 373 15.33 30.85 12.11
C ASP A 373 15.33 29.43 11.49
N LEU A 374 15.41 29.37 10.15
CA LEU A 374 15.46 28.11 9.42
C LEU A 374 16.76 27.36 9.72
N GLN A 375 16.66 26.25 10.45
CA GLN A 375 17.74 25.28 10.64
C GLN A 375 18.25 24.81 9.26
N GLN A 376 19.38 25.33 8.79
CA GLN A 376 19.91 24.92 7.47
C GLN A 376 20.45 23.48 7.49
N GLY A 377 20.99 23.04 8.63
CA GLY A 377 21.65 21.75 8.81
C GLY A 377 23.02 21.68 8.14
N GLU A 378 23.78 20.62 8.42
CA GLU A 378 24.90 20.25 7.55
C GLU A 378 24.35 19.55 6.29
N MET A 379 25.09 19.60 5.19
CA MET A 379 24.68 18.94 3.94
C MET A 379 25.24 17.52 3.89
N LEU A 380 24.39 16.51 3.67
CA LEU A 380 24.88 15.16 3.38
C LEU A 380 25.75 15.15 2.12
N GLY A 381 26.74 14.25 2.11
CA GLY A 381 27.48 13.92 0.91
C GLY A 381 26.58 13.38 -0.21
N GLY A 382 27.00 13.61 -1.46
CA GLY A 382 26.23 13.25 -2.66
C GLY A 382 25.67 11.82 -2.71
N PRO A 383 26.42 10.77 -2.31
CA PRO A 383 25.90 9.40 -2.26
C PRO A 383 24.71 9.25 -1.31
N ALA A 384 24.86 9.65 -0.04
CA ALA A 384 23.79 9.50 0.96
C ALA A 384 22.53 10.32 0.59
N LEU A 385 22.71 11.49 -0.04
CA LEU A 385 21.59 12.26 -0.61
C LEU A 385 20.89 11.52 -1.75
N LEU A 386 21.65 10.84 -2.64
CA LEU A 386 21.09 10.04 -3.73
C LEU A 386 20.30 8.85 -3.18
N ASP A 387 20.83 8.15 -2.18
CA ASP A 387 20.15 7.00 -1.57
C ASP A 387 18.82 7.41 -0.92
N LEU A 388 18.86 8.50 -0.15
CA LEU A 388 17.70 9.12 0.47
C LEU A 388 16.67 9.57 -0.57
N ALA A 389 17.10 10.07 -1.72
CA ALA A 389 16.23 10.40 -2.85
C ALA A 389 15.60 9.15 -3.51
N VAL A 390 16.38 8.08 -3.70
CA VAL A 390 15.90 6.81 -4.26
C VAL A 390 14.87 6.17 -3.34
N PHE A 391 15.13 6.10 -2.03
CA PHE A 391 14.18 5.61 -1.03
C PHE A 391 12.89 6.44 -1.00
N SER A 392 13.02 7.77 -0.92
CA SER A 392 11.90 8.69 -0.93
C SER A 392 11.00 8.47 -2.14
N PHE A 393 11.59 8.35 -3.34
CA PHE A 393 10.85 8.06 -4.56
C PHE A 393 10.24 6.64 -4.56
N ALA A 394 10.97 5.64 -4.06
CA ALA A 394 10.56 4.24 -4.06
C ALA A 394 9.26 3.97 -3.28
N LEU A 395 9.04 4.70 -2.18
CA LEU A 395 7.84 4.57 -1.35
C LEU A 395 6.52 4.95 -2.07
N PHE A 396 6.59 5.80 -3.12
CA PHE A 396 5.41 6.44 -3.72
C PHE A 396 5.36 6.40 -5.26
N GLY A 397 6.50 6.51 -5.96
CA GLY A 397 6.55 6.72 -7.41
C GLY A 397 6.02 5.54 -8.25
N PHE A 398 6.37 4.31 -7.89
CA PHE A 398 5.96 3.12 -8.65
C PHE A 398 4.48 2.78 -8.45
N THR A 399 3.92 3.02 -7.26
CA THR A 399 2.47 2.80 -7.03
C THR A 399 1.64 3.82 -7.79
N VAL A 400 2.11 5.07 -7.90
CA VAL A 400 1.54 6.13 -8.75
C VAL A 400 1.46 5.70 -10.23
N PHE A 401 2.52 5.10 -10.80
CA PHE A 401 2.45 4.55 -12.17
C PHE A 401 1.31 3.55 -12.30
N SER A 402 1.21 2.58 -11.38
CA SER A 402 0.19 1.51 -11.46
C SER A 402 -1.25 2.02 -11.33
N GLN A 403 -1.50 3.03 -10.48
CA GLN A 403 -2.82 3.60 -10.21
C GLN A 403 -3.30 4.55 -11.31
N SER A 404 -2.39 5.14 -12.08
CA SER A 404 -2.72 6.12 -13.13
C SER A 404 -3.76 5.64 -14.14
N GLY A 405 -3.78 4.33 -14.41
CA GLY A 405 -4.70 3.74 -15.36
C GLY A 405 -6.14 3.58 -14.88
N ASP A 406 -6.39 3.58 -13.56
CA ASP A 406 -7.72 3.27 -13.03
C ASP A 406 -8.80 4.29 -13.38
N PHE A 407 -8.38 5.55 -13.56
CA PHE A 407 -9.23 6.64 -13.99
C PHE A 407 -9.05 6.96 -15.49
N ALA A 408 -7.82 6.86 -16.02
CA ALA A 408 -7.51 7.21 -17.41
C ALA A 408 -8.20 6.29 -18.43
N ARG A 409 -8.41 5.00 -18.08
CA ARG A 409 -9.12 4.01 -18.91
C ARG A 409 -10.56 4.37 -19.30
N LYS A 410 -11.17 5.38 -18.66
CA LYS A 410 -12.56 5.80 -18.88
C LYS A 410 -12.71 7.01 -19.83
N LEU A 411 -11.60 7.61 -20.24
CA LEU A 411 -11.57 8.78 -21.13
C LEU A 411 -12.02 8.42 -22.56
N SER A 412 -12.50 9.39 -23.34
CA SER A 412 -12.80 9.14 -24.76
C SER A 412 -11.52 8.80 -25.53
N VAL A 413 -11.61 7.84 -26.46
CA VAL A 413 -10.55 7.45 -27.39
C VAL A 413 -10.07 8.65 -28.22
N GLU A 414 -10.97 9.58 -28.51
CA GLU A 414 -10.69 10.85 -29.24
C GLU A 414 -9.76 11.80 -28.46
N THR A 415 -9.56 11.60 -27.15
CA THR A 415 -8.76 12.50 -26.32
C THR A 415 -7.28 12.41 -26.73
N PRO A 416 -6.64 13.52 -27.15
CA PRO A 416 -5.22 13.50 -27.56
C PRO A 416 -4.29 13.05 -26.43
N GLY A 417 -3.37 12.13 -26.72
CA GLY A 417 -2.45 11.58 -25.72
C GLY A 417 -1.66 12.65 -24.95
N ALA A 418 -1.16 13.68 -25.65
CA ALA A 418 -0.48 14.82 -25.02
C ALA A 418 -1.36 15.58 -24.01
N LYS A 419 -2.68 15.70 -24.26
CA LYS A 419 -3.62 16.32 -23.32
C LYS A 419 -3.84 15.44 -22.08
N VAL A 420 -3.89 14.12 -22.25
CA VAL A 420 -3.98 13.16 -21.13
C VAL A 420 -2.70 13.23 -20.27
N PHE A 421 -1.52 13.20 -20.91
CA PHE A 421 -0.23 13.37 -20.22
C PHE A 421 -0.20 14.67 -19.43
N PHE A 422 -0.47 15.81 -20.08
CA PHE A 422 -0.37 17.14 -19.46
C PHE A 422 -1.32 17.29 -18.27
N ILE A 423 -2.59 16.87 -18.40
CA ILE A 423 -3.55 16.93 -17.28
C ILE A 423 -3.10 16.06 -16.11
N SER A 424 -2.57 14.85 -16.37
CA SER A 424 -2.02 13.97 -15.34
C SER A 424 -0.84 14.60 -14.61
N PHE A 425 0.14 15.06 -15.40
CA PHE A 425 1.38 15.65 -14.92
C PHE A 425 1.10 16.89 -14.06
N VAL A 426 0.30 17.84 -14.55
CA VAL A 426 -0.09 19.06 -13.82
C VAL A 426 -0.83 18.74 -12.52
N SER A 427 -1.75 17.77 -12.54
CA SER A 427 -2.55 17.40 -11.36
C SER A 427 -1.74 16.67 -10.28
N THR A 428 -0.70 15.94 -10.69
CA THR A 428 0.22 15.22 -9.78
C THR A 428 1.37 16.13 -9.34
N LEU A 429 1.65 17.23 -10.05
CA LEU A 429 2.74 18.15 -9.74
C LEU A 429 2.33 19.26 -8.75
N PHE A 430 1.42 20.16 -9.13
CA PHE A 430 1.35 21.48 -8.50
C PHE A 430 0.90 21.49 -7.03
N ILE A 431 -0.26 20.88 -6.73
CA ILE A 431 -0.76 20.85 -5.35
C ILE A 431 0.13 19.96 -4.46
N PRO A 432 0.58 18.77 -4.88
CA PRO A 432 1.52 17.97 -4.10
C PRO A 432 2.85 18.67 -3.84
N LEU A 433 3.40 19.39 -4.82
CA LEU A 433 4.62 20.18 -4.64
C LEU A 433 4.41 21.31 -3.62
N ALA A 434 3.26 21.98 -3.64
CA ALA A 434 2.91 22.97 -2.61
C ALA A 434 2.78 22.31 -1.22
N VAL A 435 2.12 21.17 -1.10
CA VAL A 435 2.01 20.40 0.16
C VAL A 435 3.40 20.05 0.68
N GLY A 436 4.28 19.53 -0.17
CA GLY A 436 5.63 19.11 0.20
C GLY A 436 6.56 20.26 0.57
N VAL A 437 6.56 21.36 -0.18
CA VAL A 437 7.36 22.56 0.13
C VAL A 437 6.91 23.18 1.45
N MET A 438 5.61 23.34 1.68
CA MET A 438 5.10 23.85 2.97
C MET A 438 5.35 22.87 4.12
N GLY A 439 5.35 21.56 3.84
CA GLY A 439 5.70 20.53 4.82
C GLY A 439 7.16 20.55 5.26
N VAL A 440 8.10 20.68 4.31
CA VAL A 440 9.52 20.85 4.62
C VAL A 440 9.75 22.17 5.38
N LEU A 441 9.15 23.28 4.94
CA LEU A 441 9.23 24.55 5.68
C LEU A 441 8.80 24.39 7.15
N TRP A 442 7.67 23.73 7.40
CA TRP A 442 7.17 23.52 8.77
C TRP A 442 8.08 22.60 9.60
N VAL A 443 8.51 21.46 9.05
CA VAL A 443 9.40 20.50 9.73
C VAL A 443 10.74 21.14 10.14
N PHE A 444 11.28 22.03 9.31
CA PHE A 444 12.55 22.72 9.57
C PHE A 444 12.42 24.02 10.40
N MET A 445 11.19 24.49 10.64
CA MET A 445 10.88 25.51 11.65
C MET A 445 10.56 24.94 13.03
N ALA A 446 10.14 23.66 13.10
CA ALA A 446 9.75 23.03 14.35
C ALA A 446 10.97 22.61 15.17
N GLU A 447 10.89 22.82 16.49
CA GLU A 447 11.91 22.42 17.47
C GLU A 447 12.21 20.92 17.43
N ASP A 448 13.36 20.55 18.00
CA ASP A 448 13.88 19.19 17.98
C ASP A 448 12.98 18.26 18.79
N GLY A 449 12.24 17.41 18.06
CA GLY A 449 11.16 16.58 18.62
C GLY A 449 9.97 16.40 17.66
N PHE A 450 9.84 17.25 16.63
CA PHE A 450 8.80 17.07 15.60
C PHE A 450 8.97 15.77 14.80
N GLY A 451 10.18 15.20 14.72
CA GLY A 451 10.56 14.12 13.79
C GLY A 451 9.69 12.85 13.79
N VAL A 452 9.05 12.52 14.92
CA VAL A 452 8.35 11.23 15.18
C VAL A 452 7.01 11.06 14.41
N LEU A 453 6.89 11.64 13.22
CA LEU A 453 5.69 11.75 12.39
C LEU A 453 5.09 10.43 11.89
N LEU A 454 5.84 9.33 11.94
CA LEU A 454 5.35 7.98 11.63
C LEU A 454 4.45 7.39 12.74
N THR A 455 4.32 8.07 13.89
CA THR A 455 3.65 7.56 15.10
C THR A 455 2.37 8.32 15.47
N SER A 456 1.72 7.85 16.53
CA SER A 456 0.61 8.51 17.23
C SER A 456 0.94 9.90 17.80
N GLN A 457 2.19 10.38 17.75
CA GLN A 457 2.56 11.69 18.29
C GLN A 457 2.29 12.86 17.33
N LEU A 458 2.12 12.62 16.02
CA LEU A 458 1.93 13.67 15.01
C LEU A 458 0.79 14.65 15.37
N LEU A 459 -0.44 14.16 15.57
CA LEU A 459 -1.58 15.04 15.90
C LEU A 459 -1.41 15.73 17.27
N PRO A 460 -0.98 15.05 18.35
CA PRO A 460 -0.60 15.69 19.62
C PRO A 460 0.43 16.83 19.47
N SER A 461 1.53 16.62 18.74
CA SER A 461 2.56 17.65 18.50
C SER A 461 2.01 18.87 17.76
N ILE A 462 1.12 18.66 16.77
CA ILE A 462 0.43 19.77 16.09
C ILE A 462 -0.53 20.48 17.06
N ALA A 463 -1.31 19.74 17.85
CA ALA A 463 -2.28 20.31 18.80
C ALA A 463 -1.63 21.18 19.89
N ALA A 464 -0.36 20.93 20.24
CA ALA A 464 0.38 21.71 21.23
C ALA A 464 0.78 23.12 20.75
N VAL A 465 0.93 23.33 19.43
CA VAL A 465 1.47 24.59 18.86
C VAL A 465 0.50 25.29 17.91
N ALA A 466 -0.36 24.56 17.21
CA ALA A 466 -1.28 25.12 16.23
C ALA A 466 -2.57 25.65 16.89
N PRO A 467 -3.02 26.89 16.56
CA PRO A 467 -4.35 27.36 16.91
C PRO A 467 -5.46 26.37 16.51
N LEU A 468 -6.49 26.25 17.35
CA LEU A 468 -7.52 25.20 17.23
C LEU A 468 -8.16 25.08 15.83
N TRP A 469 -8.34 26.19 15.12
CA TRP A 469 -8.90 26.17 13.76
C TRP A 469 -7.94 25.59 12.71
N ILE A 470 -6.63 25.79 12.86
CA ILE A 470 -5.58 25.16 12.02
C ILE A 470 -5.53 23.67 12.33
N PHE A 471 -5.53 23.29 13.62
CA PHE A 471 -5.57 21.89 14.04
C PHE A 471 -6.80 21.16 13.46
N VAL A 472 -8.00 21.71 13.61
CA VAL A 472 -9.23 21.12 13.04
C VAL A 472 -9.19 21.05 11.51
N ALA A 473 -8.76 22.11 10.82
CA ALA A 473 -8.63 22.11 9.36
C ALA A 473 -7.64 21.04 8.86
N LEU A 474 -6.50 20.89 9.54
CA LEU A 474 -5.50 19.88 9.24
C LEU A 474 -6.01 18.47 9.53
N VAL A 475 -6.63 18.23 10.68
CA VAL A 475 -7.20 16.92 11.04
C VAL A 475 -8.24 16.46 10.01
N VAL A 476 -9.10 17.36 9.53
CA VAL A 476 -10.10 17.04 8.50
C VAL A 476 -9.43 16.78 7.14
N ALA A 477 -8.46 17.59 6.73
CA ALA A 477 -7.70 17.37 5.50
C ALA A 477 -6.94 16.03 5.52
N VAL A 478 -6.28 15.72 6.63
CA VAL A 478 -5.57 14.46 6.89
C VAL A 478 -6.54 13.28 6.83
N GLY A 479 -7.62 13.30 7.62
CA GLY A 479 -8.60 12.21 7.66
C GLY A 479 -9.22 11.91 6.30
N LEU A 480 -9.62 12.93 5.56
CA LEU A 480 -10.19 12.77 4.21
C LEU A 480 -9.16 12.27 3.19
N SER A 481 -7.91 12.77 3.22
CA SER A 481 -6.86 12.28 2.31
C SER A 481 -6.54 10.80 2.53
N VAL A 482 -6.46 10.37 3.79
CA VAL A 482 -6.22 8.96 4.15
C VAL A 482 -7.39 8.07 3.76
N LEU A 483 -8.64 8.48 4.04
CA LEU A 483 -9.85 7.76 3.60
C LEU A 483 -9.89 7.60 2.07
N GLN A 484 -9.55 8.66 1.33
CA GLN A 484 -9.48 8.64 -0.13
C GLN A 484 -8.35 7.75 -0.65
N LEU A 485 -7.20 7.70 0.03
CA LEU A 485 -6.10 6.77 -0.27
C LEU A 485 -6.53 5.31 -0.12
N VAL A 486 -7.12 4.94 1.03
CA VAL A 486 -7.60 3.58 1.29
C VAL A 486 -8.69 3.20 0.29
N SER A 487 -9.64 4.10 0.00
CA SER A 487 -10.70 3.83 -0.98
C SER A 487 -10.19 3.66 -2.41
N SER A 488 -9.26 4.52 -2.84
CA SER A 488 -8.61 4.40 -4.16
C SER A 488 -7.82 3.09 -4.26
N SER A 489 -7.17 2.69 -3.16
CA SER A 489 -6.43 1.44 -3.07
C SER A 489 -7.33 0.21 -3.18
N ILE A 490 -8.45 0.15 -2.45
CA ILE A 490 -9.45 -0.93 -2.57
C ILE A 490 -10.00 -1.01 -4.01
N TYR A 491 -10.34 0.14 -4.62
CA TYR A 491 -10.83 0.21 -6.00
C TYR A 491 -9.77 -0.30 -7.01
N SER A 492 -8.50 0.07 -6.79
CA SER A 492 -7.37 -0.34 -7.63
C SER A 492 -7.01 -1.82 -7.45
N LEU A 493 -7.14 -2.37 -6.25
CA LEU A 493 -6.98 -3.80 -5.96
C LEU A 493 -8.07 -4.64 -6.64
N ALA A 494 -9.34 -4.26 -6.50
CA ALA A 494 -10.46 -4.89 -7.21
C ALA A 494 -10.25 -4.88 -8.73
N GLY A 495 -9.80 -3.75 -9.30
CA GLY A 495 -9.41 -3.65 -10.70
C GLY A 495 -8.20 -4.49 -11.13
N SER A 496 -7.35 -4.90 -10.17
CA SER A 496 -6.12 -5.65 -10.44
C SER A 496 -6.33 -7.15 -10.63
N LEU A 497 -7.42 -7.75 -10.13
CA LEU A 497 -7.75 -9.17 -10.37
C LEU A 497 -7.82 -9.52 -11.86
N ALA A 498 -8.33 -8.58 -12.68
CA ALA A 498 -8.39 -8.72 -14.13
C ALA A 498 -7.01 -8.90 -14.80
N SER A 499 -5.90 -8.45 -14.18
CA SER A 499 -4.54 -8.60 -14.70
C SER A 499 -4.00 -10.03 -14.65
N ILE A 500 -4.32 -10.74 -13.56
CA ILE A 500 -3.95 -12.14 -13.31
C ILE A 500 -4.97 -13.13 -13.87
N GLY A 501 -6.10 -12.64 -14.40
CA GLY A 501 -7.14 -13.45 -15.05
C GLY A 501 -8.27 -13.89 -14.12
N ALA A 502 -8.17 -13.60 -12.82
CA ALA A 502 -9.22 -13.86 -11.85
C ALA A 502 -10.49 -13.04 -12.17
N ARG A 503 -11.65 -13.69 -12.10
CA ARG A 503 -12.97 -13.10 -12.37
C ARG A 503 -13.81 -13.18 -11.10
N LEU A 504 -14.05 -12.03 -10.46
CA LEU A 504 -15.01 -11.87 -9.37
C LEU A 504 -15.93 -10.68 -9.71
N PRO A 505 -17.19 -10.67 -9.26
CA PRO A 505 -18.05 -9.49 -9.32
C PRO A 505 -17.39 -8.27 -8.66
N GLY A 506 -17.65 -7.06 -9.17
CA GLY A 506 -16.99 -5.84 -8.68
C GLY A 506 -17.19 -5.59 -7.18
N ALA A 507 -18.43 -5.74 -6.69
CA ALA A 507 -18.76 -5.58 -5.28
C ALA A 507 -18.08 -6.65 -4.39
N LEU A 508 -18.06 -7.92 -4.82
CA LEU A 508 -17.39 -9.00 -4.09
C LEU A 508 -15.87 -8.81 -4.05
N SER A 509 -15.29 -8.30 -5.15
CA SER A 509 -13.87 -7.94 -5.21
C SER A 509 -13.51 -6.83 -4.21
N VAL A 510 -14.34 -5.79 -4.14
CA VAL A 510 -14.20 -4.69 -3.18
C VAL A 510 -14.32 -5.19 -1.74
N LEU A 511 -15.33 -6.00 -1.43
CA LEU A 511 -15.53 -6.57 -0.10
C LEU A 511 -14.35 -7.47 0.32
N LEU A 512 -13.90 -8.37 -0.57
CA LEU A 512 -12.76 -9.26 -0.35
C LEU A 512 -11.50 -8.45 0.03
N PHE A 513 -11.14 -7.44 -0.76
CA PHE A 513 -9.96 -6.63 -0.44
C PHE A 513 -10.15 -5.79 0.83
N SER A 514 -11.35 -5.28 1.09
CA SER A 514 -11.62 -4.52 2.33
C SER A 514 -11.42 -5.39 3.58
N VAL A 515 -11.86 -6.65 3.55
CA VAL A 515 -11.61 -7.63 4.62
C VAL A 515 -10.11 -7.96 4.73
N VAL A 516 -9.42 -8.21 3.60
CA VAL A 516 -7.97 -8.50 3.59
C VAL A 516 -7.14 -7.34 4.13
N LEU A 517 -7.47 -6.09 3.78
CA LEU A 517 -6.76 -4.91 4.29
C LEU A 517 -7.02 -4.68 5.78
N LEU A 518 -8.27 -4.83 6.24
CA LEU A 518 -8.61 -4.67 7.65
C LEU A 518 -7.95 -5.76 8.51
N ALA A 519 -8.08 -7.03 8.10
CA ALA A 519 -7.46 -8.14 8.78
C ALA A 519 -5.93 -8.00 8.80
N GLY A 520 -5.30 -7.66 7.66
CA GLY A 520 -3.87 -7.41 7.57
C GLY A 520 -3.41 -6.30 8.51
N ALA A 521 -4.08 -5.14 8.51
CA ALA A 521 -3.71 -4.02 9.37
C ALA A 521 -3.87 -4.33 10.86
N LEU A 522 -4.94 -5.02 11.26
CA LEU A 522 -5.17 -5.41 12.65
C LEU A 522 -4.19 -6.51 13.11
N ILE A 523 -3.96 -7.55 12.30
CA ILE A 523 -3.03 -8.64 12.62
C ILE A 523 -1.60 -8.10 12.73
N SER A 524 -1.11 -7.35 11.73
CA SER A 524 0.22 -6.74 11.80
C SER A 524 0.37 -5.82 13.02
N SER A 525 -0.68 -5.09 13.40
CA SER A 525 -0.64 -4.19 14.57
C SER A 525 -0.87 -4.87 15.93
N MET A 526 -1.24 -6.15 15.96
CA MET A 526 -1.25 -6.98 17.17
C MET A 526 0.04 -7.76 17.37
N LEU A 527 0.60 -8.32 16.29
CA LEU A 527 1.78 -9.19 16.35
C LEU A 527 3.09 -8.43 16.58
N LEU A 528 3.10 -7.11 16.43
CA LEU A 528 4.30 -6.27 16.45
C LEU A 528 4.10 -5.05 17.35
N GLY A 529 5.08 -4.79 18.21
CA GLY A 529 5.14 -3.57 19.02
C GLY A 529 5.28 -2.31 18.14
N THR A 530 4.84 -1.16 18.64
CA THR A 530 4.72 0.08 17.85
C THR A 530 6.02 0.50 17.13
N SER A 531 7.19 0.29 17.74
CA SER A 531 8.50 0.56 17.14
C SER A 531 8.93 -0.49 16.09
N SER A 532 8.84 -1.78 16.41
CA SER A 532 9.23 -2.86 15.48
C SER A 532 8.29 -2.97 14.28
N LEU A 533 7.00 -2.64 14.45
CA LEU A 533 6.03 -2.54 13.37
C LEU A 533 6.47 -1.52 12.30
N LEU A 534 6.93 -0.33 12.70
CA LEU A 534 7.36 0.70 11.77
C LEU A 534 8.63 0.31 10.99
N ALA A 535 9.62 -0.25 11.69
CA ALA A 535 10.83 -0.77 11.04
C ALA A 535 10.50 -1.86 10.02
N LEU A 536 9.69 -2.85 10.39
CA LEU A 536 9.28 -3.94 9.50
C LEU A 536 8.41 -3.46 8.34
N LEU A 537 7.53 -2.48 8.53
CA LEU A 537 6.78 -1.87 7.43
C LEU A 537 7.72 -1.17 6.43
N ILE A 538 8.76 -0.48 6.90
CA ILE A 538 9.78 0.15 6.04
C ILE A 538 10.61 -0.90 5.30
N GLU A 539 11.04 -1.98 5.96
CA GLU A 539 11.75 -3.10 5.32
C GLU A 539 10.89 -3.78 4.23
N VAL A 540 9.64 -4.13 4.55
CA VAL A 540 8.71 -4.76 3.60
C VAL A 540 8.42 -3.82 2.43
N LEU A 541 8.20 -2.53 2.67
CA LEU A 541 8.01 -1.54 1.62
C LEU A 541 9.24 -1.45 0.71
N THR A 542 10.45 -1.40 1.28
CA THR A 542 11.73 -1.38 0.55
C THR A 542 11.88 -2.59 -0.37
N LEU A 543 11.66 -3.81 0.15
CA LEU A 543 11.69 -5.05 -0.62
C LEU A 543 10.61 -5.07 -1.72
N SER A 544 9.40 -4.58 -1.41
CA SER A 544 8.29 -4.47 -2.37
C SER A 544 8.62 -3.50 -3.52
N SER A 545 9.35 -2.42 -3.23
CA SER A 545 9.69 -1.39 -4.20
C SER A 545 10.74 -1.83 -5.21
N VAL A 546 11.65 -2.77 -4.90
CA VAL A 546 12.54 -3.39 -5.89
C VAL A 546 11.74 -4.09 -7.00
N VAL A 547 10.72 -4.87 -6.60
CA VAL A 547 9.87 -5.61 -7.54
C VAL A 547 8.94 -4.67 -8.31
N ALA A 548 8.40 -3.65 -7.63
CA ALA A 548 7.60 -2.60 -8.26
C ALA A 548 8.40 -1.78 -9.28
N ALA A 549 9.67 -1.50 -8.98
CA ALA A 549 10.63 -0.86 -9.88
C ALA A 549 10.89 -1.71 -11.13
N ALA A 550 11.20 -3.00 -10.94
CA ALA A 550 11.44 -3.93 -12.05
C ALA A 550 10.19 -4.11 -12.95
N PHE A 551 8.99 -4.20 -12.36
CA PHE A 551 7.74 -4.23 -13.14
C PHE A 551 7.52 -2.91 -13.89
N THR A 552 7.65 -1.78 -13.19
CA THR A 552 7.37 -0.46 -13.75
C THR A 552 8.33 -0.12 -14.88
N GLY A 553 9.63 -0.39 -14.75
CA GLY A 553 10.61 -0.13 -15.81
C GLY A 553 10.28 -0.83 -17.12
N ILE A 554 9.88 -2.11 -17.07
CA ILE A 554 9.50 -2.87 -18.27
C ILE A 554 8.21 -2.34 -18.91
N VAL A 555 7.18 -2.10 -18.11
CA VAL A 555 5.85 -1.69 -18.62
C VAL A 555 5.88 -0.23 -19.11
N LEU A 556 6.65 0.64 -18.44
CA LEU A 556 6.92 2.01 -18.86
C LEU A 556 7.66 2.04 -20.21
N ALA A 557 8.72 1.24 -20.36
CA ALA A 557 9.49 1.18 -21.61
C ALA A 557 8.66 0.62 -22.78
N ASP A 558 7.90 -0.47 -22.59
CA ASP A 558 6.98 -1.00 -23.62
C ASP A 558 5.91 0.04 -24.02
N ALA A 559 5.38 0.82 -23.06
CA ALA A 559 4.41 1.87 -23.33
C ALA A 559 4.99 3.13 -24.03
N LEU A 560 6.25 3.49 -23.72
CA LEU A 560 6.96 4.61 -24.36
C LEU A 560 7.41 4.29 -25.79
N ILE A 561 7.77 3.03 -26.07
CA ILE A 561 8.16 2.59 -27.42
C ILE A 561 6.96 2.54 -28.38
N ARG A 562 5.74 2.33 -27.86
CA ARG A 562 4.51 2.24 -28.68
C ARG A 562 4.06 3.59 -29.22
N SER A 563 3.74 3.61 -30.51
CA SER A 563 3.14 4.73 -31.22
C SER A 563 1.60 4.64 -31.27
N ARG A 564 1.05 3.43 -31.39
CA ARG A 564 -0.39 3.16 -31.58
C ARG A 564 -1.12 2.83 -30.26
N ASP A 565 -2.45 2.77 -30.36
CA ASP A 565 -3.35 2.28 -29.31
C ASP A 565 -3.26 0.73 -29.20
N TYR A 566 -3.66 0.16 -28.05
CA TYR A 566 -3.58 -1.28 -27.80
C TYR A 566 -4.87 -1.99 -28.25
N HIS A 567 -4.73 -3.06 -29.04
CA HIS A 567 -5.86 -3.92 -29.40
C HIS A 567 -6.41 -4.69 -28.17
N GLU A 568 -7.53 -4.21 -27.62
CA GLU A 568 -8.16 -4.68 -26.37
C GLU A 568 -8.37 -6.20 -26.35
N VAL A 569 -8.92 -6.78 -27.44
CA VAL A 569 -9.22 -8.22 -27.51
C VAL A 569 -7.95 -9.06 -27.34
N SER A 570 -6.83 -8.64 -27.94
CA SER A 570 -5.55 -9.34 -27.81
C SER A 570 -4.93 -9.24 -26.41
N LEU A 571 -5.33 -8.28 -25.56
CA LEU A 571 -4.94 -8.27 -24.14
C LEU A 571 -5.66 -9.37 -23.32
N THR A 572 -6.62 -10.09 -23.91
CA THR A 572 -7.37 -11.17 -23.25
C THR A 572 -7.24 -12.54 -23.94
N ARG A 573 -6.72 -12.58 -25.17
CA ARG A 573 -6.58 -13.78 -26.00
C ARG A 573 -5.12 -14.01 -26.34
N ASP A 574 -4.61 -15.18 -25.97
CA ASP A 574 -3.19 -15.55 -26.02
C ASP A 574 -2.67 -15.85 -27.44
N TYR A 575 -3.57 -16.10 -28.38
CA TYR A 575 -3.33 -16.13 -29.83
C TYR A 575 -3.36 -14.73 -30.50
N GLY A 576 -3.56 -13.65 -29.73
CA GLY A 576 -3.53 -12.27 -30.22
C GLY A 576 -2.12 -11.71 -30.44
N PHE A 577 -2.03 -10.45 -30.87
CA PHE A 577 -0.77 -9.78 -31.26
C PHE A 577 0.36 -9.84 -30.19
N TYR A 578 0.01 -9.91 -28.91
CA TYR A 578 0.98 -9.93 -27.81
C TYR A 578 1.52 -11.32 -27.46
N GLY A 579 0.87 -12.39 -27.93
CA GLY A 579 1.27 -13.78 -27.71
C GLY A 579 1.15 -14.28 -26.26
N ARG A 580 1.54 -15.54 -26.05
CA ARG A 580 1.52 -16.22 -24.75
C ARG A 580 2.53 -15.64 -23.76
N PHE A 581 3.79 -15.53 -24.16
CA PHE A 581 4.92 -15.14 -23.32
C PHE A 581 5.90 -14.24 -24.09
N ASN A 582 6.41 -13.21 -23.43
CA ASN A 582 7.60 -12.47 -23.88
C ASN A 582 8.79 -12.82 -22.97
N VAL A 583 9.46 -13.92 -23.30
CA VAL A 583 10.56 -14.49 -22.50
C VAL A 583 11.66 -13.46 -22.21
N ALA A 584 12.00 -12.57 -23.14
CA ALA A 584 13.02 -11.53 -22.95
C ALA A 584 12.64 -10.56 -21.82
N ASN A 585 11.39 -10.08 -21.78
CA ASN A 585 10.93 -9.19 -20.72
C ASN A 585 10.70 -9.95 -19.39
N THR A 586 10.24 -11.20 -19.41
CA THR A 586 10.08 -11.99 -18.19
C THR A 586 11.43 -12.31 -17.53
N ILE A 587 12.45 -12.69 -18.32
CA ILE A 587 13.83 -12.84 -17.82
C ILE A 587 14.36 -11.50 -17.33
N GLY A 588 14.15 -10.41 -18.08
CA GLY A 588 14.54 -9.06 -17.68
C GLY A 588 13.96 -8.62 -16.34
N PHE A 589 12.70 -8.95 -16.05
CA PHE A 589 12.06 -8.68 -14.77
C PHE A 589 12.70 -9.45 -13.61
N ILE A 590 13.00 -10.73 -13.82
CA ILE A 590 13.66 -11.59 -12.82
C ILE A 590 15.08 -11.08 -12.53
N LEU A 591 15.86 -10.81 -13.58
CA LEU A 591 17.23 -10.29 -13.44
C LEU A 591 17.27 -8.89 -12.82
N ALA A 592 16.36 -7.99 -13.22
CA ALA A 592 16.24 -6.66 -12.62
C ALA A 592 15.86 -6.72 -11.13
N SER A 593 14.91 -7.58 -10.77
CA SER A 593 14.54 -7.79 -9.36
C SER A 593 15.70 -8.38 -8.56
N ALA A 594 16.36 -9.42 -9.09
CA ALA A 594 17.50 -10.06 -8.44
C ALA A 594 18.65 -9.06 -8.20
N VAL A 595 19.08 -8.34 -9.25
CA VAL A 595 20.11 -7.29 -9.15
C VAL A 595 19.72 -6.23 -8.12
N GLY A 596 18.46 -5.78 -8.12
CA GLY A 596 18.01 -4.80 -7.13
C GLY A 596 18.08 -5.28 -5.69
N PHE A 597 17.70 -6.53 -5.41
CA PHE A 597 17.88 -7.14 -4.09
C PHE A 597 19.36 -7.33 -3.73
N GLY A 598 20.21 -7.66 -4.70
CA GLY A 598 21.66 -7.79 -4.48
C GLY A 598 22.35 -6.48 -4.10
N TYR A 599 21.77 -5.33 -4.49
CA TYR A 599 22.23 -3.99 -4.14
C TYR A 599 21.45 -3.35 -2.97
N LEU A 600 20.49 -4.02 -2.33
CA LEU A 600 19.84 -3.52 -1.11
C LEU A 600 20.71 -3.76 0.13
N ASN A 601 20.53 -2.95 1.17
CA ASN A 601 21.15 -3.24 2.47
C ASN A 601 20.57 -4.52 3.11
N GLY A 602 21.46 -5.47 3.43
CA GLY A 602 21.16 -6.77 4.03
C GLY A 602 21.05 -6.80 5.56
N THR A 603 21.08 -5.67 6.28
CA THR A 603 21.05 -5.68 7.76
C THR A 603 19.64 -5.76 8.40
N GLY A 604 18.57 -5.84 7.61
CA GLY A 604 17.19 -5.88 8.09
C GLY A 604 16.70 -7.26 8.52
N THR A 605 15.67 -7.30 9.36
CA THR A 605 15.03 -8.53 9.88
C THR A 605 14.49 -9.42 8.76
N LEU A 606 14.00 -8.81 7.69
CA LEU A 606 13.43 -9.43 6.49
C LEU A 606 14.34 -9.26 5.26
N SER A 607 15.30 -8.33 5.30
CA SER A 607 16.30 -8.13 4.23
C SER A 607 17.60 -8.90 4.44
N PHE A 608 17.74 -9.73 5.48
CA PHE A 608 18.97 -10.48 5.83
C PHE A 608 19.63 -11.32 4.70
N TRP A 609 18.92 -11.58 3.61
CA TRP A 609 19.37 -12.34 2.42
C TRP A 609 19.69 -11.44 1.21
N ALA A 610 19.40 -10.14 1.32
CA ALA A 610 19.71 -9.11 0.33
C ALA A 610 21.18 -8.67 0.46
N GLY A 611 21.62 -7.74 -0.41
CA GLY A 611 22.99 -7.18 -0.33
C GLY A 611 24.10 -8.08 -0.86
N TYR A 612 23.77 -9.27 -1.37
CA TYR A 612 24.73 -10.28 -1.86
C TYR A 612 25.58 -9.86 -3.09
N ILE A 613 25.41 -8.64 -3.62
CA ILE A 613 26.31 -8.02 -4.63
C ILE A 613 27.17 -6.90 -4.01
N GLY A 614 26.78 -6.35 -2.86
CA GLY A 614 27.46 -5.23 -2.18
C GLY A 614 28.95 -5.44 -1.98
N ASP A 615 29.36 -6.59 -1.43
CA ASP A 615 30.79 -6.91 -1.19
C ASP A 615 31.65 -6.95 -2.47
N PHE A 616 31.03 -7.12 -3.64
CA PHE A 616 31.69 -7.16 -4.95
C PHE A 616 31.60 -5.83 -5.72
N THR A 617 31.06 -4.79 -5.08
CA THR A 617 30.66 -3.54 -5.73
C THR A 617 31.77 -2.49 -5.73
N PRO A 618 32.11 -1.87 -6.87
CA PRO A 618 33.02 -0.74 -6.91
C PRO A 618 32.48 0.47 -6.12
N ALA A 619 33.33 1.14 -5.34
CA ALA A 619 32.97 2.24 -4.42
C ALA A 619 32.25 3.46 -5.05
N ILE A 620 32.08 3.52 -6.37
CA ILE A 620 31.20 4.48 -7.06
C ILE A 620 29.70 4.14 -6.94
N PHE A 621 29.38 2.92 -6.51
CA PHE A 621 28.03 2.44 -6.16
C PHE A 621 27.94 2.05 -4.68
N ASP A 622 28.96 2.35 -3.86
CA ASP A 622 28.86 2.31 -2.41
C ASP A 622 28.10 3.57 -1.97
N VAL A 623 26.79 3.41 -1.77
CA VAL A 623 25.87 4.50 -1.48
C VAL A 623 25.30 4.28 -0.08
N ALA A 624 25.59 5.19 0.85
CA ALA A 624 25.24 5.02 2.26
C ALA A 624 23.72 4.85 2.48
N GLY A 625 23.32 3.68 2.98
CA GLY A 625 21.93 3.22 3.12
C GLY A 625 21.57 2.09 2.13
N SER A 626 22.20 2.07 0.96
CA SER A 626 22.05 1.13 -0.16
C SER A 626 20.62 0.86 -0.64
N TYR A 627 19.72 1.84 -0.55
CA TYR A 627 18.45 1.83 -1.29
C TYR A 627 18.64 1.94 -2.81
N ILE A 628 19.84 2.31 -3.27
CA ILE A 628 20.28 2.35 -4.69
C ILE A 628 19.88 1.11 -5.52
N GLY A 629 19.76 -0.08 -4.91
CA GLY A 629 19.29 -1.28 -5.58
C GLY A 629 17.91 -1.14 -6.25
N ILE A 630 17.02 -0.29 -5.72
CA ILE A 630 15.72 0.00 -6.31
C ILE A 630 15.86 0.77 -7.63
N ALA A 631 16.82 1.71 -7.70
CA ALA A 631 17.15 2.42 -8.93
C ALA A 631 17.83 1.49 -9.96
N MET A 632 18.69 0.58 -9.51
CA MET A 632 19.32 -0.43 -10.37
C MET A 632 18.28 -1.39 -10.98
N ALA A 633 17.29 -1.83 -10.19
CA ALA A 633 16.16 -2.62 -10.69
C ALA A 633 15.34 -1.86 -11.75
N PHE A 634 14.98 -0.60 -11.50
CA PHE A 634 14.26 0.22 -12.47
C PHE A 634 15.06 0.42 -13.77
N GLY A 635 16.33 0.81 -13.66
CA GLY A 635 17.20 1.08 -14.80
C GLY A 635 17.43 -0.15 -15.66
N LEU A 636 17.78 -1.29 -15.05
CA LEU A 636 17.98 -2.55 -15.77
C LEU A 636 16.67 -3.03 -16.43
N ALA A 637 15.53 -2.89 -15.75
CA ALA A 637 14.22 -3.23 -16.32
C ALA A 637 13.86 -2.39 -17.56
N VAL A 638 14.17 -1.09 -17.58
CA VAL A 638 13.96 -0.23 -18.77
C VAL A 638 14.80 -0.69 -19.97
N VAL A 639 16.01 -1.22 -19.75
CA VAL A 639 16.90 -1.66 -20.84
C VAL A 639 16.32 -2.84 -21.63
N PHE A 640 15.66 -3.81 -20.99
CA PHE A 640 15.18 -5.03 -21.68
C PHE A 640 14.20 -4.75 -22.83
N PRO A 641 13.11 -3.98 -22.67
CA PRO A 641 12.22 -3.64 -23.79
C PRO A 641 12.86 -2.71 -24.83
N VAL A 642 13.84 -1.89 -24.44
CA VAL A 642 14.58 -1.05 -25.39
C VAL A 642 15.47 -1.89 -26.30
N VAL A 643 16.21 -2.86 -25.75
CA VAL A 643 17.13 -3.72 -26.53
C VAL A 643 16.36 -4.79 -27.31
N PHE A 644 15.42 -5.50 -26.69
CA PHE A 644 14.76 -6.67 -27.28
C PHE A 644 13.33 -6.40 -27.76
N GLY A 645 12.67 -5.35 -27.25
CA GLY A 645 11.25 -5.09 -27.50
C GLY A 645 10.95 -4.34 -28.80
N ILE A 646 11.82 -3.42 -29.25
CA ILE A 646 11.52 -2.53 -30.38
C ILE A 646 11.10 -3.27 -31.67
N PRO A 647 11.81 -4.32 -32.15
CA PRO A 647 11.42 -5.03 -33.38
C PRO A 647 10.07 -5.74 -33.24
N ARG A 648 9.84 -6.38 -32.08
CA ARG A 648 8.58 -7.06 -31.73
C ARG A 648 7.41 -6.07 -31.70
N ILE A 649 7.60 -4.90 -31.08
CA ILE A 649 6.57 -3.86 -30.96
C ILE A 649 6.20 -3.32 -32.35
N LYS A 650 7.18 -2.99 -33.20
CA LYS A 650 6.90 -2.56 -34.58
C LYS A 650 6.14 -3.63 -35.38
N GLY A 651 6.52 -4.90 -35.25
CA GLY A 651 5.80 -6.03 -35.85
C GLY A 651 4.39 -6.28 -35.30
N GLN A 652 4.06 -5.76 -34.11
CA GLN A 652 2.69 -5.75 -33.57
C GLN A 652 1.88 -4.57 -34.14
N GLU A 653 2.49 -3.38 -34.24
CA GLU A 653 1.80 -2.19 -34.74
C GLU A 653 1.47 -2.29 -36.25
N VAL A 654 2.34 -2.88 -37.07
CA VAL A 654 2.05 -3.13 -38.49
C VAL A 654 0.83 -4.04 -38.67
N LYS A 655 0.77 -5.16 -37.93
CA LYS A 655 -0.37 -6.10 -37.99
C LYS A 655 -1.69 -5.51 -37.46
N LEU A 656 -1.62 -4.45 -36.66
CA LEU A 656 -2.79 -3.70 -36.23
C LEU A 656 -3.28 -2.78 -37.36
N MET A 657 -2.37 -2.12 -38.09
CA MET A 657 -2.71 -1.33 -39.28
C MET A 657 -3.36 -2.22 -40.36
N GLU A 658 -2.76 -3.37 -40.68
CA GLU A 658 -3.33 -4.35 -41.62
C GLU A 658 -4.74 -4.84 -41.22
N LEU A 659 -5.07 -4.86 -39.92
CA LEU A 659 -6.39 -5.24 -39.40
C LEU A 659 -7.39 -4.10 -39.50
N ASP A 660 -6.98 -2.87 -39.17
CA ASP A 660 -7.83 -1.68 -39.26
C ASP A 660 -8.14 -1.31 -40.71
N GLU A 661 -7.16 -1.41 -41.62
CA GLU A 661 -7.32 -1.23 -43.07
C GLU A 661 -8.37 -2.19 -43.65
N ARG A 662 -8.22 -3.51 -43.41
CA ARG A 662 -9.23 -4.51 -43.82
C ARG A 662 -10.60 -4.28 -43.19
N ARG A 663 -10.65 -3.71 -42.00
CA ARG A 663 -11.90 -3.36 -41.32
C ARG A 663 -12.56 -2.13 -41.94
N GLU A 664 -11.82 -1.28 -42.64
CA GLU A 664 -12.36 -0.17 -43.43
C GLU A 664 -12.81 -0.63 -44.81
N GLU A 665 -12.01 -1.46 -45.50
CA GLU A 665 -12.41 -2.16 -46.74
C GLU A 665 -13.74 -2.92 -46.55
N LEU A 666 -13.89 -3.67 -45.45
CA LEU A 666 -15.12 -4.40 -45.15
C LEU A 666 -16.33 -3.50 -44.85
N LYS A 667 -16.12 -2.31 -44.26
CA LYS A 667 -17.22 -1.33 -44.07
C LYS A 667 -17.64 -0.75 -45.42
N GLU A 668 -16.69 -0.38 -46.26
CA GLU A 668 -16.95 0.19 -47.59
C GLU A 668 -17.70 -0.82 -48.46
N TYR A 669 -17.21 -2.07 -48.52
CA TYR A 669 -17.90 -3.17 -49.20
C TYR A 669 -19.35 -3.34 -48.71
N LEU A 670 -19.57 -3.43 -47.40
CA LEU A 670 -20.92 -3.55 -46.82
C LEU A 670 -21.79 -2.30 -47.03
N ALA A 671 -21.20 -1.11 -47.16
CA ALA A 671 -21.92 0.12 -47.51
C ALA A 671 -22.26 0.22 -49.00
N THR A 672 -21.54 -0.49 -49.89
CA THR A 672 -21.86 -0.61 -51.33
C THR A 672 -22.77 -1.80 -51.67
N ALA A 673 -23.01 -2.70 -50.70
CA ALA A 673 -23.83 -3.90 -50.85
C ALA A 673 -25.27 -3.75 -50.30
N ASN A 674 -25.62 -2.57 -49.78
CA ASN A 674 -26.97 -2.17 -49.33
C ASN A 674 -27.45 -0.96 -50.15
#